data_AF-A0A022RLX6-F1
#
_entry.id   AF-A0A022RLX6-F1
#
_cell.length_a   1.000
_cell.length_b   1.000
_cell.length_c   1.000
_cell.angle_alpha   90.00
_cell.angle_beta   90.00
_cell.angle_gamma   90.00
#
_symmetry.space_group_name_H-M   'P 1'
#
loop_
_entity.id
_entity.type
_entity.pdbx_description
1 polymer ?
#
loop_
_entity_poly.entity_id
_entity_poly.type
_entity_poly.pdbx_seq_one_letter_code
_entity_poly.pdbx_strand_id
1 'polypeptide(L)'
;MKNNEEMIYLHGDIDIKIIEARCMPCMEFISEHVCHCLQNPYVKVYMGEARVACTARVRARSQNPVWNEHFQLPLAHPVDQVRFALRDTEICETKLNAFVPAKKIVTGELIDEWFLVVGTDGPHTAIKLQIKFTPCEINPIYSSGISENFAVERSYFPMRHGGKLTLYQDAHVIDGMLPEIKLEDGRNFEHEKCWEDICHSISEALHLVYIVGWSVYHKVKLVREPSKQLPNGGDLNLGELLKYKAQQGVRVALLVWNDRTSCDNCFIKTKGKMKTHDKETRNFFKHSSVTCVGRMFYSQHQKCVIVDTKGHENNRKITTFIGGLDLCDGRYDTPDHRLYDNNNVFKDDYHNPTLHEGEKGPRQPWHDLHCKIEGPAAYDVLKNFEQRWKKATKNSEFSQFCKRLLGWNDFTLVDINHNSRIASPSTTVPNDDHSLRVSNEDDHENWHVQIFRSVDSASVEGFPKTDIEAKEQNLVYEQKLVIDMSIQMAYIQAIRSARHFIFIENQYFLGSSFAWPTYKKAGAHNLIPMELALKIASKIRSNERFTVYVVIPMWPEGDPKSGPVQEILCWQGETMKMMYRIIAQELKSVQLDNAHPTDYLNFYCLGNRQERHKDESSRQDMDSASEEHGRFMIYVHSKGMIVDDEYVIIGSANINERSMAGYRDTEIATGAYQPYYTWTNKNEHPCGQVYGYRMSIWAEHIGRIESCIKEPKNLECVKYINRVAEDNWKKYTAEQYSPLQGHILKYPVEIDAYGNVKPLPGHEFFPDVGGKVLGNPCMMLPKNLST
;
A
#
# COMPACT_ATOMS: atom_id res chain seq x y z
N MET A 1 -25.22 23.78 -30.77
CA MET A 1 -24.29 22.75 -31.26
C MET A 1 -23.37 22.40 -30.09
N LYS A 2 -23.52 21.22 -29.48
CA LYS A 2 -22.53 20.75 -28.48
C LYS A 2 -21.30 20.38 -29.29
N ASN A 3 -20.20 21.13 -29.15
CA ASN A 3 -18.91 20.68 -29.66
C ASN A 3 -18.65 19.31 -29.03
N ASN A 4 -18.58 18.26 -29.85
CA ASN A 4 -18.04 16.97 -29.45
C ASN A 4 -16.53 17.18 -29.23
N GLU A 5 -16.17 17.73 -28.07
CA GLU A 5 -14.77 17.77 -27.65
C GLU A 5 -14.36 16.33 -27.31
N GLU A 6 -13.42 15.82 -28.10
CA GLU A 6 -12.87 14.47 -27.99
C GLU A 6 -12.12 14.33 -26.67
N MET A 7 -12.52 13.35 -25.86
CA MET A 7 -11.87 13.02 -24.59
C MET A 7 -10.50 12.39 -24.87
N ILE A 8 -9.44 12.94 -24.26
CA ILE A 8 -8.06 12.48 -24.44
C ILE A 8 -7.53 11.95 -23.11
N TYR A 9 -6.84 10.81 -23.17
CA TYR A 9 -6.07 10.33 -22.02
C TYR A 9 -4.74 11.06 -21.98
N LEU A 10 -4.60 11.99 -21.03
CA LEU A 10 -3.29 12.53 -20.66
C LEU A 10 -2.60 11.48 -19.78
N HIS A 11 -1.89 10.55 -20.41
CA HIS A 11 -1.11 9.48 -19.77
C HIS A 11 0.39 9.72 -19.92
N GLY A 12 1.05 10.10 -18.84
CA GLY A 12 2.45 10.50 -18.86
C GLY A 12 2.81 11.41 -17.70
N ASP A 13 3.85 12.21 -17.87
CA ASP A 13 4.27 13.22 -16.90
C ASP A 13 3.99 14.62 -17.44
N ILE A 14 3.40 15.47 -16.60
CA ILE A 14 3.21 16.88 -16.90
C ILE A 14 4.12 17.73 -16.00
N ASP A 15 4.80 18.66 -16.63
CA ASP A 15 5.55 19.73 -16.02
C ASP A 15 4.71 21.02 -16.15
N ILE A 16 4.26 21.57 -15.02
CA ILE A 16 3.41 22.76 -14.96
C ILE A 16 4.11 23.82 -14.12
N LYS A 17 4.34 24.98 -14.71
CA LYS A 17 4.78 26.18 -14.00
C LYS A 17 3.68 27.25 -14.04
N ILE A 18 3.17 27.58 -12.87
CA ILE A 18 2.16 28.62 -12.67
C ILE A 18 2.90 29.91 -12.28
N ILE A 19 3.00 30.83 -13.23
CA ILE A 19 3.90 31.99 -13.10
C ILE A 19 3.19 33.12 -12.35
N GLU A 20 2.18 33.71 -12.99
CA GLU A 20 1.48 34.88 -12.47
C GLU A 20 0.08 35.00 -13.09
N ALA A 21 -0.78 35.81 -12.48
CA ALA A 21 -2.01 36.27 -13.10
C ALA A 21 -1.98 37.80 -13.20
N ARG A 22 -2.78 38.36 -14.11
CA ARG A 22 -2.89 39.81 -14.30
C ARG A 22 -4.34 40.27 -14.32
N CYS A 23 -4.55 41.53 -13.97
CA CYS A 23 -5.84 42.20 -14.06
C CYS A 23 -6.95 41.42 -13.34
N MET A 24 -6.65 40.87 -12.16
CA MET A 24 -7.64 40.17 -11.35
C MET A 24 -8.72 41.15 -10.85
N PRO A 25 -10.00 40.76 -10.87
CA PRO A 25 -11.09 41.66 -10.53
C PRO A 25 -10.98 42.13 -9.07
N CYS A 26 -11.27 43.41 -8.85
CA CYS A 26 -11.58 43.95 -7.54
C CYS A 26 -13.10 43.85 -7.38
N MET A 27 -13.60 43.10 -6.40
CA MET A 27 -15.06 43.00 -6.23
C MET A 27 -15.57 44.18 -5.41
N GLU A 28 -16.50 44.94 -5.99
CA GLU A 28 -17.29 45.94 -5.27
C GLU A 28 -18.55 45.27 -4.70
N PHE A 29 -18.74 45.32 -3.37
CA PHE A 29 -20.04 45.05 -2.76
C PHE A 29 -20.82 46.37 -2.67
N ILE A 30 -22.15 46.31 -2.82
CA ILE A 30 -23.09 47.45 -2.92
C ILE A 30 -23.22 48.25 -1.59
N SER A 31 -22.29 48.10 -0.65
CA SER A 31 -22.29 48.81 0.63
C SER A 31 -20.87 49.24 0.95
N GLU A 32 -20.60 50.52 0.72
CA GLU A 32 -19.34 51.25 0.93
C GLU A 32 -18.28 51.02 -0.16
N HIS A 33 -17.84 52.12 -0.78
CA HIS A 33 -16.89 52.18 -1.90
C HIS A 33 -15.47 51.71 -1.50
N VAL A 34 -15.30 50.41 -1.23
CA VAL A 34 -14.01 49.77 -0.95
C VAL A 34 -13.80 48.64 -1.94
N CYS A 35 -12.94 48.89 -2.94
CA CYS A 35 -12.43 47.88 -3.85
C CYS A 35 -11.58 46.86 -3.06
N HIS A 36 -12.11 45.66 -2.84
CA HIS A 36 -11.38 44.55 -2.23
C HIS A 36 -10.63 43.75 -3.31
N CYS A 37 -9.31 43.97 -3.41
CA CYS A 37 -8.41 43.09 -4.17
C CYS A 37 -8.32 41.71 -3.50
N LEU A 38 -8.02 40.67 -4.28
CA LEU A 38 -7.72 39.33 -3.76
C LEU A 38 -6.65 39.43 -2.66
N GLN A 39 -6.94 38.88 -1.49
CA GLN A 39 -6.13 39.00 -0.29
C GLN A 39 -5.12 37.86 -0.17
N ASN A 40 -5.54 36.64 -0.52
CA ASN A 40 -4.67 35.45 -0.48
C ASN A 40 -4.88 34.56 -1.70
N PRO A 41 -4.59 35.04 -2.92
CA PRO A 41 -4.89 34.28 -4.13
C PRO A 41 -4.01 33.03 -4.25
N TYR A 42 -4.63 31.95 -4.71
CA TYR A 42 -3.99 30.67 -5.00
C TYR A 42 -4.68 29.95 -6.17
N VAL A 43 -3.96 29.02 -6.81
CA VAL A 43 -4.45 28.27 -7.97
C VAL A 43 -4.56 26.79 -7.63
N LYS A 44 -5.69 26.19 -7.97
CA LYS A 44 -5.89 24.73 -7.93
C LYS A 44 -5.97 24.18 -9.35
N VAL A 45 -5.21 23.14 -9.64
CA VAL A 45 -5.21 22.47 -10.95
C VAL A 45 -6.09 21.23 -10.88
N TYR A 46 -6.99 21.09 -11.85
CA TYR A 46 -7.95 19.99 -11.93
C TYR A 46 -7.91 19.29 -13.27
N MET A 47 -7.91 17.96 -13.21
CA MET A 47 -8.13 17.05 -14.32
C MET A 47 -9.57 16.50 -14.19
N GLY A 48 -10.51 17.15 -14.86
CA GLY A 48 -11.94 16.94 -14.60
C GLY A 48 -12.32 17.30 -13.16
N GLU A 49 -12.71 16.28 -12.38
CA GLU A 49 -13.06 16.41 -10.95
C GLU A 49 -11.88 16.15 -10.01
N ALA A 50 -10.81 15.50 -10.50
CA ALA A 50 -9.62 15.22 -9.70
C ALA A 50 -8.76 16.48 -9.56
N ARG A 51 -8.41 16.83 -8.32
CA ARG A 51 -7.43 17.88 -8.05
C ARG A 51 -6.04 17.28 -8.03
N VAL A 52 -5.14 17.79 -8.88
CA VAL A 52 -3.77 17.25 -9.04
C VAL A 52 -2.68 18.15 -8.48
N ALA A 53 -2.94 19.46 -8.34
CA ALA A 53 -1.99 20.39 -7.71
C ALA A 53 -2.69 21.60 -7.09
N CYS A 54 -1.96 22.28 -6.20
CA CYS A 54 -2.38 23.53 -5.58
C CYS A 54 -1.15 24.39 -5.28
N THR A 55 -1.16 25.66 -5.67
CA THR A 55 -0.11 26.61 -5.28
C THR A 55 -0.22 27.00 -3.81
N ALA A 56 0.86 27.52 -3.26
CA ALA A 56 0.84 28.31 -2.06
C ALA A 56 0.00 29.58 -2.25
N ARG A 57 -0.35 30.20 -1.12
CA ARG A 57 -1.11 31.45 -1.07
C ARG A 57 -0.15 32.62 -1.13
N VAL A 58 -0.41 33.58 -2.02
CA VAL A 58 0.30 34.86 -2.02
C VAL A 58 -0.23 35.70 -0.86
N ARG A 59 0.64 36.11 0.07
CA ARG A 59 0.21 36.79 1.32
C ARG A 59 -0.15 38.27 1.14
N ALA A 60 0.22 38.86 0.00
CA ALA A 60 -0.01 40.27 -0.29
C ALA A 60 -1.26 40.46 -1.14
N ARG A 61 -2.03 41.50 -0.84
CA ARG A 61 -3.11 41.96 -1.72
C ARG A 61 -2.53 42.34 -3.07
N SER A 62 -2.95 41.66 -4.13
CA SER A 62 -2.45 41.93 -5.47
C SER A 62 -3.49 41.62 -6.53
N GLN A 63 -3.64 42.55 -7.49
CA GLN A 63 -4.37 42.30 -8.74
C GLN A 63 -3.52 41.51 -9.75
N ASN A 64 -2.21 41.41 -9.49
CA ASN A 64 -1.25 40.67 -10.31
C ASN A 64 -0.45 39.71 -9.41
N PRO A 65 -1.08 38.64 -8.87
CA PRO A 65 -0.38 37.71 -8.01
C PRO A 65 0.68 36.92 -8.79
N VAL A 66 1.85 36.75 -8.19
CA VAL A 66 2.96 35.95 -8.71
C VAL A 66 3.16 34.75 -7.79
N TRP A 67 3.10 33.55 -8.34
CA TRP A 67 3.37 32.30 -7.62
C TRP A 67 4.75 31.76 -7.99
N ASN A 68 5.06 31.74 -9.29
CA ASN A 68 6.28 31.15 -9.84
C ASN A 68 6.53 29.72 -9.33
N GLU A 69 5.45 28.94 -9.20
CA GLU A 69 5.50 27.59 -8.66
C GLU A 69 5.50 26.54 -9.75
N HIS A 70 6.35 25.54 -9.57
CA HIS A 70 6.57 24.43 -10.49
C HIS A 70 6.07 23.11 -9.90
N PHE A 71 5.40 22.30 -10.71
CA PHE A 71 4.83 20.99 -10.37
C PHE A 71 5.20 19.97 -11.45
N GLN A 72 5.71 18.81 -11.01
CA GLN A 72 5.94 17.65 -11.87
C GLN A 72 5.03 16.53 -11.40
N LEU A 73 4.04 16.17 -12.21
CA LEU A 73 2.94 15.32 -11.79
C LEU A 73 2.76 14.16 -12.77
N PRO A 74 2.59 12.92 -12.29
CA PRO A 74 2.12 11.84 -13.14
C PRO A 74 0.63 12.04 -13.41
N LEU A 75 0.23 11.90 -14.67
CA LEU A 75 -1.17 11.94 -15.11
C LEU A 75 -1.58 10.61 -15.74
N ALA A 76 -2.82 10.23 -15.49
CA ALA A 76 -3.52 9.14 -16.17
C ALA A 76 -5.01 9.52 -16.33
N HIS A 77 -5.30 10.74 -16.78
CA HIS A 77 -6.66 11.30 -16.69
C HIS A 77 -7.32 11.40 -18.07
N PRO A 78 -8.55 10.90 -18.24
CA PRO A 78 -9.36 11.22 -19.41
C PRO A 78 -9.94 12.63 -19.25
N VAL A 79 -9.49 13.57 -20.08
CA VAL A 79 -9.92 14.98 -20.06
C VAL A 79 -10.04 15.57 -21.46
N ASP A 80 -10.95 16.51 -21.62
CA ASP A 80 -11.08 17.44 -22.75
C ASP A 80 -10.19 18.68 -22.57
N GLN A 81 -10.07 19.14 -21.33
CA GLN A 81 -9.32 20.33 -20.93
C GLN A 81 -8.81 20.26 -19.49
N VAL A 82 -7.74 20.98 -19.19
CA VAL A 82 -7.18 21.15 -17.85
C VAL A 82 -7.68 22.45 -17.25
N ARG A 83 -8.27 22.39 -16.05
CA ARG A 83 -8.89 23.54 -15.38
C ARG A 83 -7.99 24.10 -14.29
N PHE A 84 -7.61 25.37 -14.44
CA PHE A 84 -6.88 26.17 -13.46
C PHE A 84 -7.85 27.05 -12.70
N ALA A 85 -8.19 26.67 -11.48
CA ALA A 85 -9.15 27.35 -10.62
C ALA A 85 -8.45 28.36 -9.72
N LEU A 86 -8.64 29.65 -10.00
CA LEU A 86 -8.14 30.73 -9.17
C LEU A 86 -9.11 30.97 -8.01
N ARG A 87 -8.60 31.01 -6.78
CA ARG A 87 -9.41 31.10 -5.56
C ARG A 87 -8.80 32.07 -4.56
N ASP A 88 -9.63 32.58 -3.66
CA ASP A 88 -9.26 33.41 -2.51
C ASP A 88 -9.86 32.81 -1.22
N THR A 89 -9.33 33.17 -0.06
CA THR A 89 -9.78 32.69 1.26
C THR A 89 -11.00 33.40 1.82
N GLU A 90 -11.25 34.65 1.42
CA GLU A 90 -12.35 35.47 1.97
C GLU A 90 -13.51 35.63 0.98
N ILE A 91 -13.26 35.42 -0.31
CA ILE A 91 -14.27 35.57 -1.36
C ILE A 91 -14.89 34.20 -1.66
N CYS A 92 -16.06 33.95 -1.08
CA CYS A 92 -16.70 32.63 -1.08
C CYS A 92 -17.40 32.23 -2.40
N GLU A 93 -17.53 33.09 -3.42
CA GLU A 93 -18.53 32.83 -4.47
C GLU A 93 -18.09 32.99 -5.94
N THR A 94 -16.95 33.62 -6.27
CA THR A 94 -16.54 33.78 -7.68
C THR A 94 -15.72 32.60 -8.20
N LYS A 95 -16.28 31.85 -9.16
CA LYS A 95 -15.63 30.73 -9.86
C LYS A 95 -14.73 31.24 -10.98
N LEU A 96 -13.58 31.82 -10.63
CA LEU A 96 -12.55 32.20 -11.60
C LEU A 96 -11.82 30.96 -12.11
N ASN A 97 -11.84 30.70 -13.42
CA ASN A 97 -11.16 29.54 -14.00
C ASN A 97 -10.51 29.87 -15.35
N ALA A 98 -9.31 29.36 -15.59
CA ALA A 98 -8.71 29.28 -16.93
C ALA A 98 -8.69 27.82 -17.40
N PHE A 99 -8.70 27.62 -18.72
CA PHE A 99 -8.77 26.31 -19.34
C PHE A 99 -7.71 26.15 -20.42
N VAL A 100 -7.02 25.02 -20.41
CA VAL A 100 -6.04 24.64 -21.44
C VAL A 100 -6.53 23.36 -22.11
N PRO A 101 -6.80 23.35 -23.44
CA PRO A 101 -7.29 22.16 -24.13
C PRO A 101 -6.32 20.99 -24.05
N ALA A 102 -6.82 19.78 -23.78
CA ALA A 102 -6.01 18.57 -23.71
C ALA A 102 -5.34 18.25 -25.06
N LYS A 103 -6.02 18.56 -26.18
CA LYS A 103 -5.47 18.48 -27.54
C LYS A 103 -4.19 19.27 -27.73
N LYS A 104 -4.04 20.39 -27.04
CA LYS A 104 -2.83 21.22 -27.09
C LYS A 104 -1.73 20.67 -26.20
N ILE A 105 -2.07 20.08 -25.05
CA ILE A 105 -1.12 19.52 -24.10
C ILE A 105 -0.50 18.22 -24.63
N VAL A 106 -1.31 17.35 -25.24
CA VAL A 106 -0.87 16.02 -25.69
C VAL A 106 0.16 16.07 -26.83
N THR A 107 0.30 17.21 -27.53
CA THR A 107 1.33 17.37 -28.57
C THR A 107 2.76 17.32 -28.02
N GLY A 108 2.92 17.58 -26.71
CA GLY A 108 4.22 17.64 -26.04
C GLY A 108 5.03 18.92 -26.32
N GLU A 109 4.50 19.84 -27.13
CA GLU A 109 5.12 21.15 -27.36
C GLU A 109 5.13 21.99 -26.08
N LEU A 110 6.16 22.82 -25.93
CA LEU A 110 6.22 23.76 -24.81
C LEU A 110 5.15 24.84 -24.98
N ILE A 111 4.17 24.85 -24.09
CA ILE A 111 3.19 25.92 -23.97
C ILE A 111 3.79 26.96 -23.03
N ASP A 112 3.95 28.21 -23.46
CA ASP A 112 4.32 29.37 -22.61
C ASP A 112 3.47 30.57 -23.03
N GLU A 113 2.27 30.65 -22.46
CA GLU A 113 1.21 31.54 -22.96
C GLU A 113 0.36 32.12 -21.82
N TRP A 114 -0.39 33.17 -22.18
CA TRP A 114 -1.44 33.74 -21.32
C TRP A 114 -2.79 33.12 -21.67
N PHE A 115 -3.47 32.58 -20.66
CA PHE A 115 -4.82 32.02 -20.78
C PHE A 115 -5.84 32.93 -20.10
N LEU A 116 -6.92 33.26 -20.82
CA LEU A 116 -7.99 34.08 -20.28
C LEU A 116 -8.69 33.38 -19.11
N VAL A 117 -8.98 34.15 -18.05
CA VAL A 117 -9.72 33.68 -16.89
C VAL A 117 -11.19 33.99 -17.11
N VAL A 118 -11.99 32.93 -17.19
CA VAL A 118 -13.46 32.97 -17.29
C VAL A 118 -14.06 33.20 -15.91
N GLY A 119 -15.15 33.96 -15.85
CA GLY A 119 -15.85 34.31 -14.61
C GLY A 119 -15.63 35.74 -14.12
N THR A 120 -15.09 36.61 -14.98
CA THR A 120 -14.95 38.06 -14.75
C THR A 120 -15.71 38.83 -15.84
N ASP A 121 -16.17 40.05 -15.51
CA ASP A 121 -16.78 40.98 -16.49
C ASP A 121 -15.72 41.75 -17.31
N GLY A 122 -14.42 41.52 -17.05
CA GLY A 122 -13.30 42.26 -17.64
C GLY A 122 -12.53 41.46 -18.71
N PRO A 123 -12.33 41.99 -19.94
CA PRO A 123 -11.73 41.27 -21.07
C PRO A 123 -10.20 41.02 -20.97
N HIS A 124 -9.58 41.30 -19.82
CA HIS A 124 -8.12 41.32 -19.68
C HIS A 124 -7.56 40.40 -18.59
N THR A 125 -8.41 39.78 -17.76
CA THR A 125 -7.95 38.86 -16.71
C THR A 125 -7.36 37.61 -17.34
N ALA A 126 -6.10 37.32 -17.06
CA ALA A 126 -5.40 36.18 -17.62
C ALA A 126 -4.38 35.59 -16.64
N ILE A 127 -4.07 34.31 -16.82
CA ILE A 127 -3.02 33.59 -16.08
C ILE A 127 -1.92 33.17 -17.05
N LYS A 128 -0.66 33.40 -16.66
CA LYS A 128 0.51 32.96 -17.41
C LYS A 128 0.93 31.57 -16.95
N LEU A 129 0.96 30.63 -17.89
CA LEU A 129 1.27 29.23 -17.64
C LEU A 129 2.39 28.79 -18.58
N GLN A 130 3.32 28.01 -18.03
CA GLN A 130 4.25 27.23 -18.82
C GLN A 130 3.98 25.74 -18.58
N ILE A 131 3.73 24.97 -19.64
CA ILE A 131 3.32 23.57 -19.56
C ILE A 131 4.13 22.76 -20.57
N LYS A 132 4.70 21.63 -20.13
CA LYS A 132 5.29 20.62 -21.01
C LYS A 132 4.79 19.24 -20.59
N PHE A 133 4.36 18.44 -21.55
CA PHE A 133 3.87 17.09 -21.30
C PHE A 133 4.75 16.07 -22.01
N THR A 134 5.11 15.02 -21.29
CA THR A 134 5.88 13.88 -21.82
C THR A 134 4.97 12.65 -21.74
N PRO A 135 4.44 12.16 -22.87
CA PRO A 135 3.67 10.92 -22.93
C PRO A 135 4.43 9.74 -22.33
N CYS A 136 3.71 8.82 -21.70
CA CYS A 136 4.29 7.67 -21.01
C CYS A 136 5.16 6.79 -21.93
N GLU A 137 4.74 6.61 -23.18
CA GLU A 137 5.35 5.71 -24.15
C GLU A 137 6.74 6.17 -24.63
N ILE A 138 6.99 7.48 -24.62
CA ILE A 138 8.26 8.07 -25.06
C ILE A 138 9.13 8.55 -23.89
N ASN A 139 8.65 8.37 -22.65
CA ASN A 139 9.37 8.81 -21.47
C ASN A 139 10.51 7.82 -21.16
N PRO A 140 11.78 8.26 -21.18
CA PRO A 140 12.93 7.37 -20.98
C PRO A 140 12.97 6.72 -19.60
N ILE A 141 12.29 7.30 -18.60
CA ILE A 141 12.16 6.74 -17.25
C ILE A 141 11.44 5.37 -17.30
N TYR A 142 10.50 5.20 -18.25
CA TYR A 142 9.63 4.03 -18.32
C TYR A 142 9.99 3.06 -19.46
N SER A 143 10.80 3.50 -20.43
CA SER A 143 11.10 2.70 -21.63
C SER A 143 12.03 1.51 -21.37
N SER A 144 12.84 1.56 -20.32
CA SER A 144 13.98 0.65 -20.12
C SER A 144 13.71 -0.48 -19.11
N GLY A 145 12.48 -0.64 -18.62
CA GLY A 145 12.20 -1.59 -17.53
C GLY A 145 12.99 -1.25 -16.25
N ILE A 146 13.41 -2.27 -15.50
CA ILE A 146 14.35 -2.10 -14.40
C ILE A 146 15.78 -2.10 -14.97
N SER A 147 16.36 -0.91 -15.09
CA SER A 147 17.77 -0.74 -15.46
C SER A 147 18.71 -0.95 -14.26
N GLU A 148 20.01 -1.11 -14.51
CA GLU A 148 21.04 -1.21 -13.47
C GLU A 148 20.96 -0.06 -12.43
N ASN A 149 20.67 1.16 -12.87
CA ASN A 149 20.52 2.35 -12.04
C ASN A 149 19.06 2.72 -11.74
N PHE A 150 18.15 1.74 -11.74
CA PHE A 150 16.74 2.01 -11.47
C PHE A 150 16.56 2.61 -10.09
N ALA A 151 15.89 3.76 -10.01
CA ALA A 151 15.48 4.38 -8.77
C ALA A 151 14.17 5.14 -8.99
N VAL A 152 13.30 5.15 -7.98
CA VAL A 152 12.13 6.01 -7.99
C VAL A 152 12.59 7.42 -7.62
N GLU A 153 12.61 8.32 -8.62
CA GLU A 153 13.17 9.67 -8.48
C GLU A 153 12.36 10.52 -7.48
N ARG A 154 11.03 10.40 -7.49
CA ARG A 154 10.10 11.17 -6.64
C ARG A 154 9.92 10.52 -5.27
N SER A 155 11.03 10.26 -4.58
CA SER A 155 11.05 9.65 -3.24
C SER A 155 11.88 10.45 -2.25
N TYR A 156 11.44 10.46 -0.99
CA TYR A 156 12.17 11.06 0.13
C TYR A 156 13.44 10.28 0.49
N PHE A 157 13.39 8.94 0.44
CA PHE A 157 14.56 8.10 0.64
C PHE A 157 15.13 7.66 -0.72
N PRO A 158 16.44 7.81 -0.95
CA PRO A 158 17.07 7.41 -2.19
C PRO A 158 17.21 5.88 -2.28
N MET A 159 17.53 5.38 -3.47
CA MET A 159 17.91 4.00 -3.69
C MET A 159 19.18 3.66 -2.89
N ARG A 160 19.22 2.48 -2.27
CA ARG A 160 20.36 1.98 -1.51
C ARG A 160 20.91 0.70 -2.13
N HIS A 161 22.23 0.60 -2.18
CA HIS A 161 22.95 -0.52 -2.79
C HIS A 161 23.61 -1.39 -1.70
N GLY A 162 24.04 -2.60 -2.05
CA GLY A 162 24.71 -3.51 -1.10
C GLY A 162 23.79 -4.04 0.00
N GLY A 163 22.48 -4.10 -0.26
CA GLY A 163 21.48 -4.56 0.67
C GLY A 163 21.22 -6.07 0.59
N LYS A 164 20.39 -6.57 1.50
CA LYS A 164 19.79 -7.90 1.42
C LYS A 164 18.32 -7.81 1.78
N LEU A 165 17.48 -8.43 0.96
CA LEU A 165 16.05 -8.56 1.20
C LEU A 165 15.69 -10.04 1.36
N THR A 166 15.07 -10.39 2.48
CA THR A 166 14.42 -11.70 2.66
C THR A 166 12.91 -11.50 2.55
N LEU A 167 12.28 -12.27 1.67
CA LEU A 167 10.85 -12.21 1.39
C LEU A 167 10.14 -13.29 2.19
N TYR A 168 9.08 -12.92 2.91
CA TYR A 168 8.28 -13.83 3.72
C TYR A 168 6.88 -13.99 3.13
N GLN A 169 6.44 -15.23 3.09
CA GLN A 169 5.08 -15.66 2.78
C GLN A 169 4.48 -16.16 4.09
N ASP A 170 3.41 -15.51 4.52
CA ASP A 170 2.80 -15.68 5.84
C ASP A 170 3.73 -15.41 7.04
N ALA A 171 3.18 -15.64 8.23
CA ALA A 171 3.94 -15.56 9.48
C ALA A 171 4.96 -16.71 9.62
N HIS A 172 4.66 -17.87 9.03
CA HIS A 172 5.46 -19.08 9.15
C HIS A 172 5.27 -20.01 7.96
N VAL A 173 6.34 -20.69 7.53
CA VAL A 173 6.27 -21.77 6.53
C VAL A 173 6.90 -23.02 7.12
N ILE A 174 6.16 -24.13 7.12
CA ILE A 174 6.63 -25.43 7.62
C ILE A 174 7.56 -26.07 6.59
N ASP A 175 8.67 -26.64 7.04
CA ASP A 175 9.63 -27.30 6.16
C ASP A 175 9.00 -28.45 5.38
N GLY A 176 9.27 -28.49 4.07
CA GLY A 176 8.74 -29.51 3.15
C GLY A 176 7.26 -29.34 2.76
N MET A 177 6.57 -28.30 3.25
CA MET A 177 5.18 -28.02 2.90
C MET A 177 5.02 -27.54 1.45
N LEU A 178 5.92 -26.68 1.00
CA LEU A 178 5.93 -26.13 -0.36
C LEU A 178 6.97 -26.86 -1.23
N PRO A 179 6.72 -26.98 -2.55
CA PRO A 179 7.62 -27.68 -3.46
C PRO A 179 8.98 -26.99 -3.59
N GLU A 180 10.01 -27.75 -3.97
CA GLU A 180 11.31 -27.18 -4.33
C GLU A 180 11.21 -26.32 -5.59
N ILE A 181 11.71 -25.08 -5.50
CA ILE A 181 11.75 -24.13 -6.61
C ILE A 181 13.22 -23.86 -6.93
N LYS A 182 13.66 -24.27 -8.11
CA LYS A 182 15.02 -24.00 -8.58
C LYS A 182 15.15 -22.58 -9.08
N LEU A 183 16.16 -21.89 -8.59
CA LEU A 183 16.67 -20.63 -9.12
C LEU A 183 17.66 -20.90 -10.25
N GLU A 184 17.98 -19.86 -11.00
CA GLU A 184 18.89 -19.95 -12.15
C GLU A 184 20.29 -20.45 -11.80
N ASP A 185 20.82 -20.03 -10.67
CA ASP A 185 22.18 -20.36 -10.25
C ASP A 185 22.30 -21.77 -9.63
N GLY A 186 21.23 -22.56 -9.73
CA GLY A 186 21.15 -23.93 -9.26
C GLY A 186 20.78 -24.08 -7.79
N ARG A 187 20.68 -22.99 -7.01
CA ARG A 187 20.15 -23.04 -5.64
C ARG A 187 18.64 -23.25 -5.65
N ASN A 188 18.13 -23.79 -4.55
CA ASN A 188 16.70 -23.82 -4.29
C ASN A 188 16.28 -22.52 -3.58
N PHE A 189 15.10 -22.00 -3.91
CA PHE A 189 14.48 -20.92 -3.16
C PHE A 189 14.22 -21.38 -1.72
N GLU A 190 14.68 -20.58 -0.75
CA GLU A 190 14.54 -20.89 0.67
C GLU A 190 13.26 -20.25 1.22
N HIS A 191 12.36 -21.09 1.76
CA HIS A 191 11.13 -20.63 2.41
C HIS A 191 11.45 -20.19 3.85
N GLU A 192 11.63 -18.89 4.01
CA GLU A 192 12.03 -18.26 5.26
C GLU A 192 10.82 -18.02 6.20
N LYS A 193 11.06 -17.97 7.52
CA LYS A 193 9.99 -18.00 8.54
C LYS A 193 9.88 -16.66 9.27
N CYS A 194 8.90 -15.83 8.91
CA CYS A 194 8.82 -14.43 9.37
C CYS A 194 8.85 -14.26 10.90
N TRP A 195 7.89 -14.84 11.62
CA TRP A 195 7.75 -14.62 13.07
C TRP A 195 8.84 -15.34 13.87
N GLU A 196 9.38 -16.44 13.34
CA GLU A 196 10.54 -17.12 13.91
C GLU A 196 11.79 -16.24 13.78
N ASP A 197 12.06 -15.66 12.61
CA ASP A 197 13.15 -14.72 12.42
C ASP A 197 13.01 -13.46 13.30
N ILE A 198 11.80 -12.93 13.45
CA ILE A 198 11.52 -11.81 14.37
C ILE A 198 11.82 -12.22 15.82
N CYS A 199 11.39 -13.41 16.25
CA CYS A 199 11.63 -13.92 17.60
C CYS A 199 13.13 -14.07 17.89
N HIS A 200 13.88 -14.68 16.97
CA HIS A 200 15.32 -14.82 17.08
C HIS A 200 16.02 -13.45 17.11
N SER A 201 15.62 -12.53 16.23
CA SER A 201 16.19 -11.19 16.12
C SER A 201 15.96 -10.34 17.38
N ILE A 202 14.77 -10.40 17.98
CA ILE A 202 14.47 -9.75 19.28
C ILE A 202 15.29 -10.38 20.40
N SER A 203 15.42 -11.71 20.40
CA SER A 203 16.14 -12.44 21.45
C SER A 203 17.63 -12.12 21.47
N GLU A 204 18.25 -11.98 20.30
CA GLU A 204 19.68 -11.66 20.17
C GLU A 204 20.02 -10.17 20.30
N ALA A 205 19.03 -9.27 20.28
CA ALA A 205 19.25 -7.83 20.37
C ALA A 205 19.98 -7.43 21.66
N LEU A 206 20.94 -6.51 21.56
CA LEU A 206 21.75 -6.06 22.69
C LEU A 206 21.54 -4.58 23.02
N HIS A 207 21.03 -3.77 22.10
CA HIS A 207 20.94 -2.33 22.26
C HIS A 207 19.52 -1.80 22.11
N LEU A 208 18.78 -2.19 21.07
CA LEU A 208 17.46 -1.66 20.77
C LEU A 208 16.50 -2.71 20.19
N VAL A 209 15.24 -2.58 20.58
CA VAL A 209 14.08 -3.24 19.96
C VAL A 209 12.98 -2.20 19.81
N TYR A 210 12.77 -1.72 18.59
CA TYR A 210 11.70 -0.77 18.29
C TYR A 210 10.60 -1.42 17.47
N ILE A 211 9.36 -1.22 17.87
CA ILE A 211 8.19 -1.82 17.22
C ILE A 211 7.19 -0.74 16.88
N VAL A 212 6.65 -0.81 15.67
CA VAL A 212 5.50 -0.04 15.21
C VAL A 212 4.42 -1.03 14.82
N GLY A 213 3.19 -0.79 15.26
CA GLY A 213 2.05 -1.58 14.83
C GLY A 213 0.77 -0.77 14.82
N TRP A 214 -0.11 -1.11 13.90
CA TRP A 214 -1.51 -0.69 13.98
C TRP A 214 -2.19 -1.33 15.19
N SER A 215 -1.86 -2.59 15.45
CA SER A 215 -2.19 -3.30 16.68
C SER A 215 -0.98 -4.12 17.11
N VAL A 216 -0.71 -4.14 18.42
CA VAL A 216 0.28 -5.06 19.02
C VAL A 216 -0.44 -5.75 20.15
N TYR A 217 -0.44 -7.08 20.16
CA TYR A 217 -1.07 -7.85 21.23
C TYR A 217 -0.03 -8.58 22.06
N HIS A 218 0.15 -8.16 23.32
CA HIS A 218 1.20 -8.68 24.19
C HIS A 218 1.15 -10.19 24.46
N LYS A 219 -0.02 -10.85 24.32
CA LYS A 219 -0.16 -12.28 24.59
C LYS A 219 0.22 -13.20 23.44
N VAL A 220 0.45 -12.68 22.23
CA VAL A 220 0.77 -13.54 21.08
C VAL A 220 2.08 -14.27 21.29
N LYS A 221 2.13 -15.52 20.86
CA LYS A 221 3.36 -16.29 20.75
C LYS A 221 3.87 -16.24 19.32
N LEU A 222 5.12 -15.81 19.16
CA LEU A 222 5.74 -15.65 17.84
C LEU A 222 6.02 -17.00 17.17
N VAL A 223 6.49 -18.00 17.93
CA VAL A 223 6.80 -19.33 17.39
C VAL A 223 5.91 -20.38 18.04
N ARG A 224 5.09 -21.03 17.22
CA ARG A 224 4.16 -22.09 17.66
C ARG A 224 4.60 -23.46 17.17
N GLU A 225 5.08 -23.52 15.94
CA GLU A 225 5.65 -24.71 15.30
C GLU A 225 7.14 -24.41 14.98
N PRO A 226 8.08 -24.64 15.93
CA PRO A 226 9.48 -24.26 15.74
C PRO A 226 10.19 -25.15 14.71
N SER A 227 10.96 -24.54 13.79
CA SER A 227 11.82 -25.26 12.84
C SER A 227 13.22 -25.54 13.40
N LYS A 228 13.65 -24.70 14.36
CA LYS A 228 14.95 -24.79 15.04
C LYS A 228 14.78 -24.64 16.56
N GLN A 229 15.86 -24.90 17.29
CA GLN A 229 15.87 -24.70 18.74
C GLN A 229 15.57 -23.24 19.09
N LEU A 230 14.55 -23.03 19.92
CA LEU A 230 14.17 -21.69 20.38
C LEU A 230 15.27 -21.06 21.24
N PRO A 231 15.53 -19.75 21.06
CA PRO A 231 16.45 -19.02 21.92
C PRO A 231 15.85 -18.88 23.33
N ASN A 232 16.67 -18.50 24.31
CA ASN A 232 16.20 -18.24 25.67
C ASN A 232 15.10 -17.16 25.65
N GLY A 233 13.91 -17.51 26.15
CA GLY A 233 12.73 -16.64 26.14
C GLY A 233 11.91 -16.69 24.84
N GLY A 234 12.31 -17.46 23.84
CA GLY A 234 11.56 -17.63 22.59
C GLY A 234 10.24 -18.40 22.73
N ASP A 235 10.06 -19.09 23.85
CA ASP A 235 8.82 -19.76 24.25
C ASP A 235 7.82 -18.82 24.95
N LEU A 236 8.26 -17.61 25.34
CA LEU A 236 7.42 -16.60 25.97
C LEU A 236 6.44 -15.98 24.97
N ASN A 237 5.37 -15.38 25.51
CA ASN A 237 4.58 -14.43 24.72
C ASN A 237 5.39 -13.15 24.45
N LEU A 238 4.97 -12.41 23.42
CA LEU A 238 5.63 -11.19 22.96
C LEU A 238 5.86 -10.19 24.10
N GLY A 239 4.86 -9.98 24.95
CA GLY A 239 4.92 -9.04 26.06
C GLY A 239 6.01 -9.37 27.07
N GLU A 240 6.09 -10.63 27.48
CA GLU A 240 7.10 -11.10 28.44
C GLU A 240 8.49 -11.18 27.81
N LEU A 241 8.62 -11.54 26.52
CA LEU A 241 9.88 -11.44 25.79
C LEU A 241 10.41 -9.99 25.77
N LEU A 242 9.55 -9.01 25.49
CA LEU A 242 9.95 -7.60 25.45
C LEU A 242 10.34 -7.08 26.85
N LYS A 243 9.62 -7.46 27.90
CA LYS A 243 10.03 -7.15 29.29
C LYS A 243 11.36 -7.79 29.64
N TYR A 244 11.56 -9.05 29.27
CA TYR A 244 12.80 -9.78 29.51
C TYR A 244 14.00 -9.08 28.85
N LYS A 245 13.87 -8.66 27.59
CA LYS A 245 14.91 -7.88 26.90
C LYS A 245 15.15 -6.51 27.54
N ALA A 246 14.08 -5.81 27.94
CA ALA A 246 14.21 -4.53 28.62
C ALA A 246 14.94 -4.65 29.98
N GLN A 247 14.71 -5.73 30.72
CA GLN A 247 15.41 -6.04 31.98
C GLN A 247 16.89 -6.35 31.78
N GLN A 248 17.29 -6.85 30.60
CA GLN A 248 18.70 -7.02 30.21
C GLN A 248 19.40 -5.71 29.81
N GLY A 249 18.69 -4.58 29.85
CA GLY A 249 19.23 -3.27 29.49
C GLY A 249 19.05 -2.89 28.01
N VAL A 250 18.34 -3.71 27.23
CA VAL A 250 18.00 -3.37 25.84
C VAL A 250 16.93 -2.28 25.84
N ARG A 251 17.07 -1.26 24.99
CA ARG A 251 16.08 -0.20 24.87
C ARG A 251 14.88 -0.69 24.05
N VAL A 252 13.76 -0.93 24.72
CA VAL A 252 12.53 -1.39 24.06
C VAL A 252 11.51 -0.24 23.94
N ALA A 253 11.15 0.12 22.71
CA ALA A 253 10.24 1.24 22.43
C ALA A 253 9.13 0.85 21.42
N LEU A 254 7.86 1.04 21.81
CA LEU A 254 6.70 0.70 21.00
C LEU A 254 5.94 1.97 20.62
N LEU A 255 5.67 2.13 19.32
CA LEU A 255 4.78 3.15 18.77
C LEU A 255 3.52 2.47 18.23
N VAL A 256 2.44 2.48 19.01
CA VAL A 256 1.18 1.81 18.68
C VAL A 256 0.12 2.86 18.34
N TRP A 257 -0.79 2.55 17.41
CA TRP A 257 -1.94 3.42 17.16
C TRP A 257 -2.85 3.53 18.40
N ASN A 258 -3.49 4.67 18.62
CA ASN A 258 -4.42 4.88 19.73
C ASN A 258 -5.88 4.90 19.21
N ASP A 259 -6.61 3.79 19.33
CA ASP A 259 -8.01 3.70 18.90
C ASP A 259 -8.91 4.48 19.88
N ARG A 260 -9.50 5.58 19.39
CA ARG A 260 -10.41 6.44 20.18
C ARG A 260 -11.68 5.72 20.65
N THR A 261 -12.07 4.61 20.03
CA THR A 261 -13.30 3.91 20.40
C THR A 261 -13.13 2.94 21.58
N SER A 262 -11.89 2.72 22.04
CA SER A 262 -11.53 1.88 23.19
C SER A 262 -11.60 2.65 24.53
N CYS A 263 -12.81 3.02 24.97
CA CYS A 263 -13.01 3.69 26.26
C CYS A 263 -13.20 2.69 27.42
N ASP A 264 -12.49 2.93 28.53
CA ASP A 264 -12.83 2.42 29.87
C ASP A 264 -13.04 3.66 30.73
N ASN A 265 -14.27 4.16 30.79
CA ASN A 265 -14.67 4.99 31.92
C ASN A 265 -15.31 4.06 32.94
N CYS A 266 -15.08 4.32 34.23
CA CYS A 266 -15.21 3.42 35.39
C CYS A 266 -16.52 2.60 35.59
N PHE A 267 -17.46 2.58 34.64
CA PHE A 267 -18.67 1.74 34.66
C PHE A 267 -19.09 1.18 33.28
N ILE A 268 -18.35 1.44 32.19
CA ILE A 268 -18.67 0.94 30.84
C ILE A 268 -17.36 0.52 30.14
N LYS A 269 -17.19 -0.79 29.88
CA LYS A 269 -16.16 -1.31 28.97
C LYS A 269 -16.72 -1.37 27.56
N THR A 270 -16.29 -0.46 26.69
CA THR A 270 -16.55 -0.57 25.25
C THR A 270 -15.32 -1.18 24.57
N LYS A 271 -15.45 -2.41 24.03
CA LYS A 271 -14.48 -2.95 23.07
C LYS A 271 -14.41 -1.97 21.88
N GLY A 272 -13.21 -1.53 21.50
CA GLY A 272 -13.03 -0.62 20.36
C GLY A 272 -13.69 -1.16 19.10
N LYS A 273 -14.30 -0.27 18.30
CA LYS A 273 -14.99 -0.62 17.06
C LYS A 273 -14.06 -1.22 16.00
N MET A 274 -12.74 -1.03 16.15
CA MET A 274 -11.71 -1.54 15.23
C MET A 274 -10.99 -2.79 15.76
N LYS A 275 -11.39 -3.37 16.91
CA LYS A 275 -10.80 -4.59 17.49
C LYS A 275 -9.26 -4.53 17.66
N THR A 276 -8.70 -3.37 18.04
CA THR A 276 -7.27 -3.25 18.37
C THR A 276 -6.97 -3.57 19.83
N HIS A 277 -5.74 -3.99 20.13
CA HIS A 277 -5.26 -4.30 21.50
C HIS A 277 -4.32 -3.23 22.09
N ASP A 278 -4.28 -2.04 21.48
CA ASP A 278 -3.36 -0.96 21.80
C ASP A 278 -3.39 -0.52 23.27
N LYS A 279 -4.60 -0.34 23.82
CA LYS A 279 -4.78 0.08 25.22
C LYS A 279 -4.40 -1.01 26.22
N GLU A 280 -4.76 -2.27 25.92
CA GLU A 280 -4.42 -3.42 26.76
C GLU A 280 -2.91 -3.59 26.85
N THR A 281 -2.24 -3.56 25.70
CA THR A 281 -0.78 -3.64 25.58
C THR A 281 -0.09 -2.48 26.28
N ARG A 282 -0.59 -1.25 26.15
CA ARG A 282 -0.03 -0.09 26.86
C ARG A 282 -0.14 -0.24 28.38
N ASN A 283 -1.27 -0.74 28.88
CA ASN A 283 -1.47 -0.98 30.30
C ASN A 283 -0.52 -2.05 30.84
N PHE A 284 -0.29 -3.12 30.07
CA PHE A 284 0.63 -4.19 30.41
C PHE A 284 2.08 -3.70 30.61
N PHE A 285 2.53 -2.70 29.84
CA PHE A 285 3.89 -2.15 29.94
C PHE A 285 4.06 -0.98 30.92
N LYS A 286 2.98 -0.43 31.50
CA LYS A 286 2.99 0.83 32.29
C LYS A 286 3.98 0.86 33.46
N HIS A 287 4.29 -0.29 34.05
CA HIS A 287 5.20 -0.43 35.20
C HIS A 287 6.44 -1.26 34.86
N SER A 288 6.82 -1.30 33.57
CA SER A 288 7.99 -2.00 33.08
C SER A 288 9.00 -1.02 32.47
N SER A 289 10.20 -1.50 32.16
CA SER A 289 11.23 -0.74 31.44
C SER A 289 10.94 -0.59 29.93
N VAL A 290 9.81 -1.11 29.45
CA VAL A 290 9.36 -0.98 28.06
C VAL A 290 8.59 0.33 27.88
N THR A 291 9.03 1.19 26.96
CA THR A 291 8.34 2.45 26.69
C THR A 291 7.29 2.27 25.58
N CYS A 292 6.00 2.31 25.93
CA CYS A 292 4.91 2.22 24.96
C CYS A 292 4.17 3.56 24.79
N VAL A 293 4.21 4.13 23.59
CA VAL A 293 3.58 5.40 23.23
C VAL A 293 2.43 5.16 22.26
N GLY A 294 1.28 5.74 22.57
CA GLY A 294 0.12 5.80 21.67
C GLY A 294 -0.11 7.22 21.16
N ARG A 295 -0.44 7.39 19.88
CA ARG A 295 -0.71 8.71 19.27
C ARG A 295 -2.05 8.78 18.56
N MET A 296 -2.72 9.93 18.70
CA MET A 296 -3.96 10.30 17.99
C MET A 296 -3.65 11.03 16.68
N PHE A 297 -4.28 10.64 15.56
CA PHE A 297 -4.60 11.36 14.28
C PHE A 297 -4.51 10.37 13.09
N TYR A 298 -5.63 10.10 12.37
CA TYR A 298 -5.82 8.99 11.40
C TYR A 298 -5.19 7.65 11.87
N SER A 299 -5.18 6.55 11.10
CA SER A 299 -4.54 5.31 11.58
C SER A 299 -3.02 5.39 11.40
N GLN A 300 -2.28 4.93 12.41
CA GLN A 300 -0.88 4.56 12.20
C GLN A 300 -0.85 3.13 11.68
N HIS A 301 -0.66 2.93 10.38
CA HIS A 301 -0.86 1.64 9.74
C HIS A 301 0.46 0.91 9.35
N GLN A 302 1.61 1.56 9.57
CA GLN A 302 2.93 0.94 9.49
C GLN A 302 3.07 -0.25 10.46
N LYS A 303 3.56 -1.38 9.96
CA LYS A 303 4.01 -2.53 10.78
C LYS A 303 5.51 -2.66 10.62
N CYS A 304 6.26 -2.47 11.71
CA CYS A 304 7.71 -2.49 11.68
C CYS A 304 8.30 -3.13 12.94
N VAL A 305 9.35 -3.93 12.78
CA VAL A 305 10.24 -4.34 13.88
C VAL A 305 11.65 -3.92 13.51
N ILE A 306 12.35 -3.22 14.40
CA ILE A 306 13.70 -2.71 14.18
C ILE A 306 14.55 -3.18 15.34
N VAL A 307 15.62 -3.90 15.05
CA VAL A 307 16.53 -4.44 16.07
C VAL A 307 17.98 -4.25 15.66
N ASP A 308 18.88 -4.28 16.64
CA ASP A 308 20.29 -4.51 16.36
C ASP A 308 20.58 -6.01 16.31
N THR A 309 21.20 -6.49 15.24
CA THR A 309 21.59 -7.90 15.04
C THR A 309 23.10 -8.03 14.88
N LYS A 310 23.62 -9.26 14.87
CA LYS A 310 25.04 -9.50 14.62
C LYS A 310 25.44 -9.06 13.21
N GLY A 311 26.48 -8.22 13.12
CA GLY A 311 27.09 -7.76 11.86
C GLY A 311 28.34 -8.56 11.50
N HIS A 312 29.20 -7.96 10.69
CA HIS A 312 30.54 -8.49 10.39
C HIS A 312 31.46 -8.33 11.61
N GLU A 313 32.29 -9.34 11.90
CA GLU A 313 33.15 -9.41 13.10
C GLU A 313 32.37 -9.28 14.44
N ASN A 314 32.84 -8.41 15.35
CA ASN A 314 32.24 -8.15 16.67
C ASN A 314 31.29 -6.94 16.67
N ASN A 315 31.03 -6.33 15.51
CA ASN A 315 30.11 -5.21 15.38
C ASN A 315 28.67 -5.68 15.17
N ARG A 316 27.73 -4.78 15.44
CA ARG A 316 26.29 -4.97 15.23
C ARG A 316 25.79 -4.09 14.10
N LYS A 317 24.71 -4.52 13.48
CA LYS A 317 24.04 -3.81 12.38
C LYS A 317 22.56 -3.63 12.70
N ILE A 318 21.90 -2.73 11.98
CA ILE A 318 20.44 -2.60 12.07
C ILE A 318 19.80 -3.59 11.10
N THR A 319 18.83 -4.35 11.61
CA THR A 319 17.94 -5.21 10.81
C THR A 319 16.52 -4.75 11.04
N THR A 320 15.75 -4.67 9.95
CA THR A 320 14.35 -4.22 10.02
C THR A 320 13.41 -5.19 9.33
N PHE A 321 12.19 -5.27 9.82
CA PHE A 321 11.10 -6.05 9.27
C PHE A 321 9.95 -5.09 8.96
N ILE A 322 9.42 -5.14 7.75
CA ILE A 322 8.24 -4.37 7.34
C ILE A 322 7.33 -5.21 6.44
N GLY A 323 6.04 -4.91 6.40
CA GLY A 323 5.06 -5.63 5.58
C GLY A 323 3.63 -5.42 6.05
N GLY A 324 2.78 -6.42 5.79
CA GLY A 324 1.37 -6.42 6.19
C GLY A 324 1.09 -7.03 7.57
N LEU A 325 1.98 -7.89 8.09
CA LEU A 325 1.80 -8.56 9.38
C LEU A 325 2.04 -7.63 10.59
N ASP A 326 0.98 -7.36 11.35
CA ASP A 326 1.07 -6.82 12.72
C ASP A 326 1.44 -7.95 13.71
N LEU A 327 2.13 -7.61 14.81
CA LEU A 327 2.40 -8.54 15.91
C LEU A 327 1.18 -8.64 16.84
N CYS A 328 0.06 -9.14 16.33
CA CYS A 328 -1.20 -9.28 17.06
C CYS A 328 -1.94 -10.58 16.72
N ASP A 329 -3.08 -10.78 17.37
CA ASP A 329 -3.95 -11.95 17.24
C ASP A 329 -4.44 -12.16 15.80
N GLY A 330 -4.65 -13.42 15.43
CA GLY A 330 -5.15 -13.85 14.13
C GLY A 330 -4.15 -13.80 12.98
N ARG A 331 -2.94 -13.27 13.18
CA ARG A 331 -1.92 -13.08 12.11
C ARG A 331 -0.98 -14.27 11.93
N TYR A 332 -0.86 -15.13 12.95
CA TYR A 332 -0.06 -16.34 12.80
C TYR A 332 -0.81 -17.30 11.88
N ASP A 333 -0.19 -17.66 10.76
CA ASP A 333 -0.70 -18.67 9.85
C ASP A 333 0.45 -19.29 9.06
N THR A 334 0.10 -20.32 8.30
CA THR A 334 0.98 -21.06 7.39
C THR A 334 0.27 -21.22 6.04
N PRO A 335 1.00 -21.51 4.95
CA PRO A 335 0.41 -21.72 3.61
C PRO A 335 -0.70 -22.79 3.52
N ASP A 336 -0.81 -23.69 4.49
CA ASP A 336 -1.92 -24.67 4.60
C ASP A 336 -3.27 -24.03 4.98
N HIS A 337 -3.25 -22.82 5.56
CA HIS A 337 -4.42 -22.01 5.91
C HIS A 337 -5.55 -22.81 6.57
N ARG A 338 -5.18 -23.57 7.60
CA ARG A 338 -6.06 -24.51 8.31
C ARG A 338 -7.33 -23.83 8.79
N LEU A 339 -8.50 -24.33 8.44
CA LEU A 339 -9.78 -23.82 8.95
C LEU A 339 -10.06 -24.26 10.38
N TYR A 340 -9.58 -25.45 10.72
CA TYR A 340 -9.76 -26.09 12.02
C TYR A 340 -8.41 -26.44 12.67
N ASP A 341 -8.35 -26.28 13.99
CA ASP A 341 -7.13 -26.47 14.75
C ASP A 341 -7.07 -27.86 15.39
N ASN A 342 -6.45 -28.81 14.71
CA ASN A 342 -6.33 -30.18 15.21
C ASN A 342 -5.23 -30.34 16.28
N ASN A 343 -4.29 -29.39 16.37
CA ASN A 343 -3.06 -29.51 17.18
C ASN A 343 -2.93 -28.43 18.29
N ASN A 344 -3.98 -27.65 18.56
CA ASN A 344 -3.98 -26.52 19.49
C ASN A 344 -2.98 -25.39 19.13
N VAL A 345 -2.64 -25.23 17.84
CA VAL A 345 -1.73 -24.18 17.34
C VAL A 345 -2.37 -22.78 17.44
N PHE A 346 -3.68 -22.70 17.28
CA PHE A 346 -4.49 -21.48 17.34
C PHE A 346 -5.29 -21.39 18.63
N LYS A 347 -4.98 -22.24 19.61
CA LYS A 347 -5.56 -22.15 20.95
C LYS A 347 -5.26 -20.78 21.55
N ASP A 348 -6.31 -20.10 22.01
CA ASP A 348 -6.29 -18.72 22.50
C ASP A 348 -6.00 -17.64 21.44
N ASP A 349 -6.03 -17.99 20.15
CA ASP A 349 -5.84 -17.11 18.99
C ASP A 349 -6.85 -17.40 17.86
N TYR A 350 -8.06 -17.82 18.22
CA TYR A 350 -9.15 -17.97 17.25
C TYR A 350 -9.64 -16.60 16.79
N HIS A 351 -9.46 -16.30 15.51
CA HIS A 351 -9.88 -15.05 14.88
C HIS A 351 -10.89 -15.31 13.77
N ASN A 352 -12.12 -14.82 13.93
CA ASN A 352 -13.08 -14.71 12.84
C ASN A 352 -14.04 -13.54 13.13
N PRO A 353 -13.82 -12.36 12.52
CA PRO A 353 -14.63 -11.18 12.76
C PRO A 353 -15.87 -11.10 11.86
N THR A 354 -16.06 -12.04 10.94
CA THR A 354 -17.21 -12.10 10.03
C THR A 354 -18.43 -12.73 10.72
N LEU A 355 -18.20 -13.76 11.54
CA LEU A 355 -19.24 -14.48 12.27
C LEU A 355 -19.65 -13.71 13.54
N HIS A 356 -20.88 -13.93 13.99
CA HIS A 356 -21.39 -13.25 15.18
C HIS A 356 -20.80 -13.83 16.48
N GLU A 357 -20.72 -13.03 17.56
CA GLU A 357 -20.25 -13.54 18.86
C GLU A 357 -21.14 -14.71 19.33
N GLY A 358 -20.52 -15.87 19.59
CA GLY A 358 -21.21 -17.10 20.03
C GLY A 358 -21.55 -18.08 18.91
N GLU A 359 -21.45 -17.66 17.64
CA GLU A 359 -21.60 -18.54 16.48
C GLU A 359 -20.35 -19.42 16.31
N LYS A 360 -20.54 -20.72 16.10
CA LYS A 360 -19.44 -21.65 15.87
C LYS A 360 -19.12 -21.71 14.38
N GLY A 361 -17.84 -21.62 14.04
CA GLY A 361 -17.39 -21.70 12.66
C GLY A 361 -15.90 -21.96 12.52
N PRO A 362 -15.43 -22.08 11.26
CA PRO A 362 -14.01 -22.12 10.98
C PRO A 362 -13.36 -20.79 11.38
N ARG A 363 -12.09 -20.83 11.79
CA ARG A 363 -11.34 -19.56 11.92
C ARG A 363 -11.23 -18.92 10.54
N GLN A 364 -10.91 -17.64 10.50
CA GLN A 364 -10.52 -16.96 9.27
C GLN A 364 -9.01 -17.12 9.07
N PRO A 365 -8.54 -17.88 8.07
CA PRO A 365 -7.12 -17.89 7.71
C PRO A 365 -6.61 -16.53 7.26
N TRP A 366 -5.32 -16.31 7.43
CA TRP A 366 -4.64 -15.04 7.22
C TRP A 366 -3.46 -15.22 6.27
N HIS A 367 -3.65 -14.82 5.02
CA HIS A 367 -2.60 -14.76 4.01
C HIS A 367 -1.98 -13.37 3.97
N ASP A 368 -0.66 -13.27 4.11
CA ASP A 368 0.02 -11.97 4.15
C ASP A 368 1.48 -12.04 3.68
N LEU A 369 2.05 -10.86 3.39
CA LEU A 369 3.42 -10.70 2.92
C LEU A 369 4.22 -9.81 3.89
N HIS A 370 5.47 -10.18 4.13
CA HIS A 370 6.40 -9.41 4.94
C HIS A 370 7.82 -9.51 4.37
N CYS A 371 8.72 -8.65 4.80
CA CYS A 371 10.12 -8.75 4.41
C CYS A 371 11.06 -8.33 5.53
N LYS A 372 12.28 -8.88 5.52
CA LYS A 372 13.43 -8.45 6.33
C LYS A 372 14.41 -7.70 5.44
N ILE A 373 14.82 -6.54 5.89
CA ILE A 373 15.74 -5.62 5.21
C ILE A 373 17.01 -5.50 6.04
N GLU A 374 18.13 -5.76 5.39
CA GLU A 374 19.48 -5.62 5.94
C GLU A 374 20.34 -4.74 5.02
N GLY A 375 21.31 -4.04 5.62
CA GLY A 375 22.17 -3.08 4.93
C GLY A 375 21.67 -1.63 5.01
N PRO A 376 22.15 -0.73 4.14
CA PRO A 376 21.87 0.70 4.21
C PRO A 376 20.40 1.09 4.32
N ALA A 377 19.49 0.41 3.62
CA ALA A 377 18.05 0.70 3.64
C ALA A 377 17.40 0.48 5.01
N ALA A 378 17.97 -0.38 5.85
CA ALA A 378 17.48 -0.62 7.22
C ALA A 378 17.56 0.67 8.08
N TYR A 379 18.54 1.54 7.81
CA TYR A 379 18.72 2.82 8.51
C TYR A 379 17.69 3.86 8.07
N ASP A 380 17.15 3.78 6.85
CA ASP A 380 16.05 4.65 6.41
C ASP A 380 14.74 4.30 7.13
N VAL A 381 14.48 3.00 7.36
CA VAL A 381 13.37 2.52 8.21
C VAL A 381 13.54 2.99 9.66
N LEU A 382 14.76 2.92 10.21
CA LEU A 382 15.08 3.47 11.53
C LEU A 382 14.86 4.98 11.59
N LYS A 383 15.34 5.74 10.60
CA LYS A 383 15.12 7.19 10.51
C LYS A 383 13.64 7.54 10.47
N ASN A 384 12.82 6.76 9.75
CA ASN A 384 11.36 6.89 9.80
C ASN A 384 10.82 6.72 11.23
N PHE A 385 11.23 5.66 11.94
CA PHE A 385 10.84 5.45 13.33
C PHE A 385 11.23 6.64 14.23
N GLU A 386 12.47 7.10 14.15
CA GLU A 386 12.97 8.22 14.95
C GLU A 386 12.21 9.52 14.69
N GLN A 387 11.93 9.84 13.42
CA GLN A 387 11.16 11.01 13.04
C GLN A 387 9.75 10.97 13.64
N ARG A 388 9.10 9.81 13.60
CA ARG A 388 7.75 9.60 14.16
C ARG A 388 7.77 9.59 15.69
N TRP A 389 8.77 8.97 16.30
CA TRP A 389 8.96 8.91 17.75
C TRP A 389 9.17 10.30 18.33
N LYS A 390 10.08 11.10 17.76
CA LYS A 390 10.33 12.50 18.14
C LYS A 390 9.04 13.31 18.07
N LYS A 391 8.25 13.11 17.02
CA LYS A 391 6.96 13.80 16.87
C LYS A 391 5.91 13.34 17.88
N ALA A 392 5.83 12.03 18.16
CA ALA A 392 4.87 11.45 19.09
C ALA A 392 5.15 11.80 20.55
N THR A 393 6.42 11.99 20.90
CA THR A 393 6.88 12.31 22.27
C THR A 393 7.06 13.81 22.51
N LYS A 394 6.82 14.65 21.49
CA LYS A 394 6.87 16.11 21.58
C LYS A 394 5.77 16.63 22.52
N ASN A 395 6.13 16.90 23.77
CA ASN A 395 5.28 17.55 24.78
C ASN A 395 5.67 19.04 24.92
N SER A 396 4.75 19.88 25.43
CA SER A 396 5.03 21.31 25.73
C SER A 396 6.26 21.44 26.63
N GLU A 397 6.97 22.57 26.52
CA GLU A 397 8.21 22.83 27.29
C GLU A 397 8.03 22.64 28.80
N PHE A 398 6.84 22.98 29.31
CA PHE A 398 6.46 22.78 30.71
C PHE A 398 6.40 21.29 31.12
N SER A 399 5.90 20.42 30.24
CA SER A 399 5.86 18.97 30.50
C SER A 399 7.25 18.34 30.44
N GLN A 400 8.14 18.83 29.57
CA GLN A 400 9.54 18.39 29.54
C GLN A 400 10.31 18.83 30.80
N PHE A 401 10.04 20.05 31.29
CA PHE A 401 10.63 20.57 32.51
C PHE A 401 10.24 19.74 33.75
N CYS A 402 8.94 19.44 33.95
CA CYS A 402 8.49 18.60 35.06
C CYS A 402 9.04 17.17 34.99
N LYS A 403 9.21 16.60 33.78
CA LYS A 403 9.76 15.23 33.61
C LYS A 403 11.25 15.13 33.92
N ARG A 404 12.04 16.17 33.60
CA ARG A 404 13.47 16.23 34.02
C ARG A 404 13.61 16.32 35.53
N LEU A 405 12.74 17.09 36.19
CA LEU A 405 12.70 17.20 37.66
C LEU A 405 12.31 15.89 38.34
N LEU A 406 11.51 15.04 37.69
CA LEU A 406 11.07 13.73 38.20
C LEU A 406 11.96 12.55 37.77
N GLY A 407 13.07 12.79 37.06
CA GLY A 407 14.00 11.74 36.63
C GLY A 407 13.50 10.86 35.47
N TRP A 408 12.46 11.29 34.74
CA TRP A 408 11.88 10.51 33.64
C TRP A 408 12.66 10.73 32.32
N ASN A 409 13.84 10.12 32.21
CA ASN A 409 14.63 10.01 30.96
C ASN A 409 14.04 8.99 29.94
N ASP A 410 12.77 8.60 30.13
CA ASP A 410 12.20 7.38 29.57
C ASP A 410 11.74 7.48 28.10
N PHE A 411 12.10 8.55 27.37
CA PHE A 411 11.75 8.71 25.95
C PHE A 411 12.96 8.81 25.02
N THR A 412 14.17 8.79 25.56
CA THR A 412 15.40 8.86 24.77
C THR A 412 15.58 7.55 23.98
N LEU A 413 15.87 7.68 22.68
CA LEU A 413 16.25 6.55 21.83
C LEU A 413 17.77 6.34 21.93
N VAL A 414 18.22 5.13 21.61
CA VAL A 414 19.65 4.82 21.49
C VAL A 414 20.29 5.74 20.44
N ASP A 415 21.33 6.45 20.85
CA ASP A 415 22.14 7.24 19.93
C ASP A 415 23.11 6.33 19.17
N ILE A 416 22.67 5.87 18.00
CA ILE A 416 23.47 4.96 17.17
C ILE A 416 24.71 5.63 16.57
N ASN A 417 24.74 6.97 16.46
CA ASN A 417 25.85 7.69 15.85
C ASN A 417 27.09 7.73 16.76
N HIS A 418 26.85 7.68 18.08
CA HIS A 418 27.92 7.69 19.09
C HIS A 418 28.19 6.31 19.70
N ASN A 419 27.45 5.28 19.29
CA ASN A 419 27.67 3.91 19.75
C ASN A 419 28.62 3.17 18.79
N SER A 420 29.90 3.09 19.16
CA SER A 420 30.94 2.43 18.34
C SER A 420 30.71 0.93 18.11
N ARG A 421 29.73 0.30 18.80
CA ARG A 421 29.40 -1.13 18.62
C ARG A 421 28.38 -1.38 17.51
N ILE A 422 27.65 -0.36 17.07
CA ILE A 422 26.69 -0.46 15.97
C ILE A 422 27.27 0.31 14.79
N ALA A 423 27.50 -0.37 13.66
CA ALA A 423 27.84 0.33 12.43
C ALA A 423 26.69 1.28 12.09
N SER A 424 26.96 2.55 11.85
CA SER A 424 25.91 3.55 11.62
C SER A 424 26.39 4.63 10.66
N PRO A 425 25.47 5.23 9.89
CA PRO A 425 25.78 6.43 9.15
C PRO A 425 26.18 7.56 10.09
N SER A 426 27.11 8.41 9.66
CA SER A 426 27.59 9.56 10.43
C SER A 426 27.92 10.73 9.50
N THR A 427 28.40 11.84 10.05
CA THR A 427 28.86 12.98 9.24
C THR A 427 30.01 12.61 8.29
N THR A 428 30.78 11.56 8.61
CA THR A 428 31.90 11.06 7.80
C THR A 428 31.58 9.77 7.04
N VAL A 429 30.47 9.10 7.36
CA VAL A 429 30.04 7.83 6.74
C VAL A 429 28.64 8.03 6.15
N PRO A 430 28.53 8.26 4.83
CA PRO A 430 27.24 8.37 4.15
C PRO A 430 26.35 7.14 4.40
N ASN A 431 25.03 7.30 4.28
CA ASN A 431 24.10 6.18 4.50
C ASN A 431 24.32 4.99 3.55
N ASP A 432 24.92 5.20 2.37
CA ASP A 432 25.22 4.19 1.34
C ASP A 432 26.69 3.74 1.32
N ASP A 433 27.45 4.11 2.35
CA ASP A 433 28.85 3.75 2.51
C ASP A 433 29.06 2.23 2.52
N HIS A 434 30.18 1.78 1.94
CA HIS A 434 30.53 0.37 1.83
C HIS A 434 30.57 -0.36 3.20
N SER A 435 30.90 0.35 4.28
CA SER A 435 30.93 -0.21 5.64
C SER A 435 29.56 -0.62 6.18
N LEU A 436 28.47 -0.10 5.62
CA LEU A 436 27.09 -0.42 6.00
C LEU A 436 26.47 -1.51 5.13
N ARG A 437 27.14 -1.89 4.04
CA ARG A 437 26.67 -2.91 3.10
C ARG A 437 26.80 -4.30 3.71
N VAL A 438 25.82 -5.14 3.41
CA VAL A 438 25.81 -6.56 3.81
C VAL A 438 26.15 -7.48 2.64
N SER A 439 26.23 -6.91 1.43
CA SER A 439 26.59 -7.58 0.19
C SER A 439 27.55 -6.70 -0.61
N ASN A 440 28.49 -7.33 -1.31
CA ASN A 440 29.32 -6.64 -2.30
C ASN A 440 28.52 -6.42 -3.58
N GLU A 441 28.91 -5.44 -4.42
CA GLU A 441 28.25 -5.22 -5.72
C GLU A 441 28.48 -6.37 -6.70
N ASP A 442 29.58 -7.11 -6.55
CA ASP A 442 29.89 -8.29 -7.38
C ASP A 442 29.16 -9.56 -6.92
N ASP A 443 28.43 -9.50 -5.80
CA ASP A 443 27.63 -10.61 -5.31
C ASP A 443 26.29 -10.66 -6.07
N HIS A 444 26.01 -11.80 -6.70
CA HIS A 444 24.77 -12.00 -7.45
C HIS A 444 23.52 -11.94 -6.54
N GLU A 445 23.68 -12.16 -5.23
CA GLU A 445 22.61 -12.03 -4.23
C GLU A 445 22.43 -10.62 -3.69
N ASN A 446 23.19 -9.65 -4.19
CA ASN A 446 23.03 -8.24 -3.81
C ASN A 446 21.62 -7.74 -4.15
N TRP A 447 21.10 -6.85 -3.31
CA TRP A 447 19.84 -6.16 -3.52
C TRP A 447 20.03 -4.65 -3.54
N HIS A 448 19.37 -4.01 -4.50
CA HIS A 448 19.12 -2.59 -4.50
C HIS A 448 17.75 -2.35 -3.87
N VAL A 449 17.70 -1.58 -2.79
CA VAL A 449 16.52 -1.43 -1.93
C VAL A 449 16.21 0.04 -1.72
N GLN A 450 14.97 0.44 -1.96
CA GLN A 450 14.48 1.79 -1.69
C GLN A 450 13.29 1.72 -0.72
N ILE A 451 13.25 2.68 0.21
CA ILE A 451 12.16 2.80 1.19
C ILE A 451 11.17 3.88 0.73
N PHE A 452 9.89 3.59 0.83
CA PHE A 452 8.79 4.48 0.46
C PHE A 452 7.84 4.67 1.63
N ARG A 453 7.18 5.82 1.68
CA ARG A 453 6.17 6.11 2.72
C ARG A 453 4.97 6.87 2.16
N SER A 454 3.89 6.75 2.92
CA SER A 454 2.78 7.71 2.93
C SER A 454 2.79 8.34 4.30
N VAL A 455 3.22 9.60 4.43
CA VAL A 455 3.31 10.29 5.73
C VAL A 455 3.32 11.81 5.55
N ASP A 456 2.81 12.54 6.54
CA ASP A 456 2.78 14.00 6.52
C ASP A 456 3.59 14.66 7.65
N SER A 457 3.80 15.97 7.55
CA SER A 457 4.50 16.78 8.57
C SER A 457 3.77 16.86 9.91
N ALA A 458 2.49 16.43 9.98
CA ALA A 458 1.81 16.25 11.26
C ALA A 458 2.32 14.98 11.96
N SER A 459 2.67 13.95 11.20
CA SER A 459 3.06 12.62 11.70
C SER A 459 4.55 12.48 12.00
N VAL A 460 5.41 13.26 11.35
CA VAL A 460 6.87 13.25 11.55
C VAL A 460 7.44 14.57 12.06
N GLU A 461 8.62 14.51 12.66
CA GLU A 461 9.49 15.64 12.95
C GLU A 461 10.66 15.66 11.94
N GLY A 462 11.13 16.85 11.55
CA GLY A 462 12.27 17.01 10.64
C GLY A 462 11.91 17.24 9.18
N PHE A 463 10.62 17.25 8.81
CA PHE A 463 10.19 17.73 7.50
C PHE A 463 10.45 19.25 7.35
N PRO A 464 10.75 19.71 6.13
CA PRO A 464 11.01 21.11 5.84
C PRO A 464 9.79 21.99 6.12
N LYS A 465 10.03 23.30 6.25
CA LYS A 465 8.96 24.28 6.55
C LYS A 465 8.53 25.07 5.32
N THR A 466 9.37 25.11 4.30
CA THR A 466 9.12 25.82 3.05
C THR A 466 8.78 24.85 1.93
N ASP A 467 8.10 25.35 0.90
CA ASP A 467 7.76 24.62 -0.31
C ASP A 467 8.99 24.29 -1.17
N ILE A 468 9.97 25.20 -1.22
CA ILE A 468 11.22 25.01 -1.96
C ILE A 468 12.01 23.84 -1.38
N GLU A 469 12.28 23.84 -0.07
CA GLU A 469 12.99 22.74 0.60
C GLU A 469 12.22 21.42 0.54
N ALA A 470 10.87 21.46 0.54
CA ALA A 470 10.05 20.27 0.37
C ALA A 470 10.26 19.65 -1.01
N LYS A 471 10.26 20.45 -2.07
CA LYS A 471 10.49 19.99 -3.45
C LYS A 471 11.90 19.43 -3.64
N GLU A 472 12.92 20.05 -3.04
CA GLU A 472 14.31 19.54 -3.05
C GLU A 472 14.45 18.16 -2.40
N GLN A 473 13.50 17.78 -1.54
CA GLN A 473 13.44 16.46 -0.89
C GLN A 473 12.35 15.55 -1.49
N ASN A 474 11.84 15.88 -2.67
CA ASN A 474 10.76 15.15 -3.37
C ASN A 474 9.46 15.03 -2.57
N LEU A 475 9.16 16.02 -1.73
CA LEU A 475 7.94 16.09 -0.91
C LEU A 475 6.92 17.06 -1.54
N VAL A 476 5.65 16.75 -1.36
CA VAL A 476 4.53 17.60 -1.81
C VAL A 476 4.17 18.58 -0.71
N TYR A 477 4.20 19.88 -1.00
CA TYR A 477 3.72 20.92 -0.10
C TYR A 477 2.26 21.26 -0.42
N GLU A 478 1.32 20.93 0.46
CA GLU A 478 -0.09 21.22 0.26
C GLU A 478 -0.78 21.72 1.53
N GLN A 479 -1.54 22.82 1.46
CA GLN A 479 -2.34 23.35 2.59
C GLN A 479 -1.56 23.51 3.92
N LYS A 480 -0.26 23.85 3.85
CA LYS A 480 0.68 23.93 5.00
C LYS A 480 1.09 22.58 5.60
N LEU A 481 0.77 21.47 4.94
CA LEU A 481 1.30 20.14 5.22
C LEU A 481 2.38 19.81 4.19
N VAL A 482 3.46 19.18 4.66
CA VAL A 482 4.46 18.57 3.79
C VAL A 482 4.17 17.08 3.78
N ILE A 483 4.00 16.50 2.60
CA ILE A 483 3.45 15.17 2.39
C ILE A 483 4.45 14.36 1.58
N ASP A 484 4.82 13.20 2.11
CA ASP A 484 5.51 12.14 1.41
C ASP A 484 4.43 11.17 0.86
N MET A 485 4.41 11.01 -0.45
CA MET A 485 3.52 10.07 -1.17
C MET A 485 4.33 9.15 -2.09
N SER A 486 5.58 8.87 -1.69
CA SER A 486 6.52 8.07 -2.46
C SER A 486 6.05 6.64 -2.70
N ILE A 487 5.15 6.08 -1.87
CA ILE A 487 4.53 4.78 -2.15
C ILE A 487 3.73 4.83 -3.45
N GLN A 488 2.84 5.81 -3.60
CA GLN A 488 2.06 5.94 -4.83
C GLN A 488 2.97 6.15 -6.03
N MET A 489 4.03 6.96 -5.89
CA MET A 489 4.99 7.19 -6.97
C MET A 489 5.72 5.90 -7.38
N ALA A 490 6.13 5.08 -6.40
CA ALA A 490 6.77 3.80 -6.64
C ALA A 490 5.86 2.82 -7.39
N TYR A 491 4.58 2.72 -7.01
CA TYR A 491 3.61 1.91 -7.74
C TYR A 491 3.41 2.42 -9.17
N ILE A 492 3.25 3.73 -9.38
CA ILE A 492 3.09 4.32 -10.72
C ILE A 492 4.31 3.99 -11.59
N GLN A 493 5.52 4.26 -11.11
CA GLN A 493 6.74 4.02 -11.89
C GLN A 493 6.93 2.53 -12.20
N ALA A 494 6.71 1.65 -11.22
CA ALA A 494 6.80 0.20 -11.46
C ALA A 494 5.78 -0.29 -12.50
N ILE A 495 4.52 0.18 -12.44
CA ILE A 495 3.49 -0.15 -13.44
C ILE A 495 3.88 0.39 -14.81
N ARG A 496 4.32 1.64 -14.90
CA ARG A 496 4.72 2.27 -16.16
C ARG A 496 5.96 1.63 -16.78
N SER A 497 6.89 1.13 -15.98
CA SER A 497 8.07 0.40 -16.45
C SER A 497 7.79 -1.06 -16.82
N ALA A 498 6.66 -1.63 -16.40
CA ALA A 498 6.33 -3.03 -16.65
C ALA A 498 6.22 -3.37 -18.16
N ARG A 499 6.77 -4.53 -18.52
CA ARG A 499 6.92 -5.03 -19.90
C ARG A 499 6.20 -6.34 -20.17
N HIS A 500 6.09 -7.24 -19.19
CA HIS A 500 5.64 -8.61 -19.39
C HIS A 500 4.39 -8.97 -18.57
N PHE A 501 4.42 -8.77 -17.26
CA PHE A 501 3.27 -9.01 -16.39
C PHE A 501 3.38 -8.28 -15.04
N ILE A 502 2.25 -8.16 -14.37
CA ILE A 502 2.17 -7.67 -13.00
C ILE A 502 1.36 -8.66 -12.17
N PHE A 503 1.86 -9.02 -10.99
CA PHE A 503 1.13 -9.80 -9.98
C PHE A 503 0.95 -8.95 -8.72
N ILE A 504 -0.29 -8.79 -8.27
CA ILE A 504 -0.65 -7.96 -7.11
C ILE A 504 -1.41 -8.83 -6.13
N GLU A 505 -1.05 -8.73 -4.85
CA GLU A 505 -1.89 -9.15 -3.75
C GLU A 505 -2.18 -7.94 -2.86
N ASN A 506 -3.46 -7.65 -2.65
CA ASN A 506 -3.83 -6.50 -1.84
C ASN A 506 -5.14 -6.71 -1.07
N GLN A 507 -5.19 -6.25 0.17
CA GLN A 507 -6.42 -6.24 0.97
C GLN A 507 -7.54 -5.41 0.33
N TYR A 508 -7.19 -4.29 -0.32
CA TYR A 508 -8.15 -3.44 -1.02
C TYR A 508 -7.69 -3.16 -2.44
N PHE A 509 -8.64 -3.07 -3.36
CA PHE A 509 -8.37 -2.67 -4.73
C PHE A 509 -9.44 -1.68 -5.22
N LEU A 510 -9.24 -0.40 -4.91
CA LEU A 510 -10.13 0.67 -5.32
C LEU A 510 -9.39 1.99 -5.49
N GLY A 511 -9.80 2.79 -6.46
CA GLY A 511 -9.08 4.01 -6.82
C GLY A 511 -9.45 4.53 -8.20
N SER A 512 -8.84 5.65 -8.56
CA SER A 512 -9.08 6.39 -9.80
C SER A 512 -10.55 6.77 -10.01
N SER A 513 -11.21 7.15 -8.92
CA SER A 513 -12.65 7.41 -8.89
C SER A 513 -13.11 8.48 -9.88
N PHE A 514 -12.24 9.41 -10.27
CA PHE A 514 -12.53 10.42 -11.29
C PHE A 514 -12.97 9.83 -12.65
N ALA A 515 -12.61 8.57 -12.93
CA ALA A 515 -12.98 7.84 -14.13
C ALA A 515 -14.02 6.73 -13.89
N TRP A 516 -14.54 6.58 -12.67
CA TRP A 516 -15.62 5.64 -12.40
C TRP A 516 -16.89 5.96 -13.22
N PRO A 517 -17.68 4.94 -13.58
CA PRO A 517 -18.94 5.14 -14.31
C PRO A 517 -19.93 6.05 -13.58
N THR A 518 -20.12 5.83 -12.28
CA THR A 518 -21.23 6.43 -11.53
C THR A 518 -20.75 7.47 -10.51
N TYR A 519 -19.73 7.15 -9.72
CA TYR A 519 -19.36 7.94 -8.53
C TYR A 519 -18.08 8.75 -8.71
N LYS A 520 -17.99 9.55 -9.77
CA LYS A 520 -16.79 10.32 -10.14
C LYS A 520 -16.23 11.28 -9.08
N LYS A 521 -17.07 11.64 -8.10
CA LYS A 521 -16.76 12.57 -7.00
C LYS A 521 -16.51 11.84 -5.67
N ALA A 522 -16.17 10.55 -5.70
CA ALA A 522 -15.93 9.79 -4.48
C ALA A 522 -14.66 10.22 -3.74
N GLY A 523 -13.66 10.76 -4.45
CA GLY A 523 -12.47 11.33 -3.85
C GLY A 523 -11.33 10.31 -3.64
N ALA A 524 -11.41 9.13 -4.25
CA ALA A 524 -10.30 8.19 -4.39
C ALA A 524 -9.50 8.55 -5.65
N HIS A 525 -8.56 9.48 -5.58
CA HIS A 525 -7.84 10.01 -6.74
C HIS A 525 -6.53 9.27 -7.05
N ASN A 526 -6.15 8.26 -6.26
CA ASN A 526 -4.95 7.48 -6.55
C ASN A 526 -5.00 6.87 -7.96
N LEU A 527 -3.83 6.80 -8.61
CA LEU A 527 -3.74 6.46 -10.02
C LEU A 527 -3.59 4.97 -10.31
N ILE A 528 -3.44 4.13 -9.28
CA ILE A 528 -2.96 2.75 -9.45
C ILE A 528 -3.88 1.91 -10.37
N PRO A 529 -5.20 1.86 -10.18
CA PRO A 529 -6.06 1.09 -11.08
C PRO A 529 -6.09 1.63 -12.52
N MET A 530 -6.02 2.95 -12.70
CA MET A 530 -5.98 3.56 -14.02
C MET A 530 -4.67 3.30 -14.75
N GLU A 531 -3.53 3.40 -14.08
CA GLU A 531 -2.21 3.09 -14.65
C GLU A 531 -2.15 1.63 -15.13
N LEU A 532 -2.72 0.69 -14.38
CA LEU A 532 -2.82 -0.71 -14.80
C LEU A 532 -3.67 -0.87 -16.07
N ALA A 533 -4.84 -0.24 -16.12
CA ALA A 533 -5.73 -0.32 -17.28
C ALA A 533 -5.08 0.31 -18.54
N LEU A 534 -4.41 1.45 -18.40
CA LEU A 534 -3.71 2.11 -19.50
C LEU A 534 -2.44 1.39 -19.92
N LYS A 535 -1.73 0.74 -18.99
CA LYS A 535 -0.61 -0.16 -19.32
C LYS A 535 -1.10 -1.34 -20.16
N ILE A 536 -2.19 -2.00 -19.77
CA ILE A 536 -2.78 -3.07 -20.58
C ILE A 536 -3.21 -2.54 -21.95
N ALA A 537 -3.92 -1.40 -22.00
CA ALA A 537 -4.38 -0.81 -23.24
C ALA A 537 -3.22 -0.45 -24.19
N SER A 538 -2.14 0.13 -23.68
CA SER A 538 -0.95 0.43 -24.50
C SER A 538 -0.29 -0.85 -25.04
N LYS A 539 -0.24 -1.93 -24.26
CA LYS A 539 0.29 -3.23 -24.72
C LYS A 539 -0.60 -3.89 -25.78
N ILE A 540 -1.92 -3.82 -25.62
CA ILE A 540 -2.88 -4.24 -26.66
C ILE A 540 -2.66 -3.46 -27.95
N ARG A 541 -2.56 -2.12 -27.84
CA ARG A 541 -2.34 -1.23 -28.99
C ARG A 541 -1.04 -1.54 -29.74
N SER A 542 0.01 -1.87 -29.02
CA SER A 542 1.31 -2.25 -29.58
C SER A 542 1.37 -3.74 -30.00
N ASN A 543 0.28 -4.49 -29.85
CA ASN A 543 0.25 -5.94 -30.09
C ASN A 543 1.33 -6.71 -29.30
N GLU A 544 1.60 -6.27 -28.07
CA GLU A 544 2.55 -6.89 -27.16
C GLU A 544 1.80 -7.69 -26.09
N ARG A 545 2.29 -8.89 -25.78
CA ARG A 545 1.67 -9.71 -24.74
C ARG A 545 1.96 -9.15 -23.35
N PHE A 546 0.90 -8.89 -22.59
CA PHE A 546 0.97 -8.42 -21.21
C PHE A 546 -0.20 -8.93 -20.38
N THR A 547 0.02 -9.22 -19.10
CA THR A 547 -1.03 -9.69 -18.18
C THR A 547 -0.92 -9.06 -16.80
N VAL A 548 -2.05 -8.78 -16.17
CA VAL A 548 -2.16 -8.39 -14.77
C VAL A 548 -3.00 -9.43 -14.00
N TYR A 549 -2.44 -9.92 -12.90
CA TYR A 549 -3.07 -10.83 -11.96
C TYR A 549 -3.28 -10.09 -10.64
N VAL A 550 -4.51 -10.06 -10.13
CA VAL A 550 -4.84 -9.39 -8.87
C VAL A 550 -5.52 -10.37 -7.93
N VAL A 551 -4.96 -10.58 -6.75
CA VAL A 551 -5.55 -11.38 -5.67
C VAL A 551 -5.99 -10.45 -4.55
N ILE A 552 -7.27 -10.52 -4.20
CA ILE A 552 -7.92 -9.69 -3.18
C ILE A 552 -8.72 -10.59 -2.24
N PRO A 553 -9.08 -10.15 -1.02
CA PRO A 553 -9.93 -10.95 -0.17
C PRO A 553 -11.32 -11.08 -0.81
N MET A 554 -12.03 -12.18 -0.52
CA MET A 554 -13.37 -12.40 -1.07
C MET A 554 -14.30 -11.23 -0.68
N TRP A 555 -14.20 -10.78 0.56
CA TRP A 555 -14.72 -9.51 1.06
C TRP A 555 -13.73 -8.88 2.07
N PRO A 556 -13.74 -7.55 2.25
CA PRO A 556 -13.03 -6.90 3.35
C PRO A 556 -13.44 -7.44 4.72
N GLU A 557 -12.48 -7.56 5.65
CA GLU A 557 -12.73 -8.09 7.00
C GLU A 557 -13.90 -7.40 7.73
N GLY A 558 -14.77 -8.21 8.32
CA GLY A 558 -15.99 -7.79 8.99
C GLY A 558 -17.24 -8.49 8.43
N ASP A 559 -18.42 -8.11 8.91
CA ASP A 559 -19.68 -8.62 8.38
C ASP A 559 -19.90 -8.10 6.94
N PRO A 560 -19.94 -8.97 5.91
CA PRO A 560 -20.12 -8.58 4.53
C PRO A 560 -21.47 -7.92 4.24
N LYS A 561 -22.46 -8.06 5.12
CA LYS A 561 -23.76 -7.37 5.03
C LYS A 561 -23.71 -5.95 5.59
N SER A 562 -22.65 -5.58 6.31
CA SER A 562 -22.54 -4.27 6.94
C SER A 562 -22.40 -3.14 5.92
N GLY A 563 -22.91 -1.95 6.26
CA GLY A 563 -22.82 -0.76 5.41
C GLY A 563 -21.40 -0.41 4.95
N PRO A 564 -20.38 -0.38 5.83
CA PRO A 564 -19.00 -0.11 5.44
C PRO A 564 -18.43 -1.13 4.44
N VAL A 565 -18.61 -2.43 4.69
CA VAL A 565 -18.08 -3.48 3.80
C VAL A 565 -18.79 -3.43 2.44
N GLN A 566 -20.11 -3.26 2.42
CA GLN A 566 -20.87 -3.11 1.19
C GLN A 566 -20.48 -1.88 0.38
N GLU A 567 -20.12 -0.78 1.04
CA GLU A 567 -19.65 0.43 0.34
C GLU A 567 -18.25 0.23 -0.27
N ILE A 568 -17.34 -0.41 0.45
CA ILE A 568 -16.01 -0.76 -0.08
C ILE A 568 -16.13 -1.68 -1.31
N LEU A 569 -16.98 -2.70 -1.23
CA LEU A 569 -17.26 -3.60 -2.36
C LEU A 569 -17.86 -2.85 -3.56
N CYS A 570 -18.69 -1.82 -3.30
CA CYS A 570 -19.22 -0.95 -4.35
C CYS A 570 -18.10 -0.17 -5.05
N TRP A 571 -17.14 0.39 -4.30
CA TRP A 571 -15.98 1.09 -4.85
C TRP A 571 -15.06 0.17 -5.66
N GLN A 572 -14.79 -1.03 -5.14
CA GLN A 572 -14.05 -2.06 -5.88
C GLN A 572 -14.75 -2.43 -7.19
N GLY A 573 -16.08 -2.62 -7.16
CA GLY A 573 -16.88 -2.89 -8.35
C GLY A 573 -16.84 -1.76 -9.38
N GLU A 574 -16.89 -0.50 -8.97
CA GLU A 574 -16.75 0.65 -9.88
C GLU A 574 -15.34 0.75 -10.47
N THR A 575 -14.30 0.43 -9.69
CA THR A 575 -12.92 0.33 -10.18
C THR A 575 -12.78 -0.78 -11.22
N MET A 576 -13.28 -2.00 -10.95
CA MET A 576 -13.26 -3.11 -11.93
C MET A 576 -13.99 -2.73 -13.23
N LYS A 577 -15.19 -2.13 -13.13
CA LYS A 577 -15.95 -1.66 -14.30
C LYS A 577 -15.18 -0.63 -15.12
N MET A 578 -14.51 0.31 -14.47
CA MET A 578 -13.67 1.30 -15.15
C MET A 578 -12.55 0.61 -15.94
N MET A 579 -11.79 -0.28 -15.29
CA MET A 579 -10.64 -0.94 -15.92
C MET A 579 -11.05 -1.85 -17.09
N TYR A 580 -12.04 -2.73 -16.88
CA TYR A 580 -12.48 -3.66 -17.91
C TYR A 580 -13.10 -2.94 -19.12
N ARG A 581 -13.80 -1.82 -18.92
CA ARG A 581 -14.30 -1.00 -20.04
C ARG A 581 -13.18 -0.41 -20.88
N ILE A 582 -12.11 0.10 -20.26
CA ILE A 582 -10.95 0.64 -20.98
C ILE A 582 -10.31 -0.46 -21.83
N ILE A 583 -10.09 -1.64 -21.24
CA ILE A 583 -9.48 -2.79 -21.93
C ILE A 583 -10.37 -3.25 -23.10
N ALA A 584 -11.67 -3.44 -22.86
CA ALA A 584 -12.61 -3.87 -23.90
C ALA A 584 -12.73 -2.87 -25.05
N GLN A 585 -12.70 -1.56 -24.74
CA GLN A 585 -12.68 -0.52 -25.76
C GLN A 585 -11.43 -0.57 -26.63
N GLU A 586 -10.26 -0.83 -26.03
CA GLU A 586 -9.01 -0.96 -26.78
C GLU A 586 -9.00 -2.25 -27.63
N LEU A 587 -9.44 -3.39 -27.11
CA LEU A 587 -9.56 -4.63 -27.91
C LEU A 587 -10.42 -4.43 -29.16
N LYS A 588 -11.53 -3.69 -29.01
CA LYS A 588 -12.41 -3.34 -30.12
C LYS A 588 -11.78 -2.35 -31.09
N SER A 589 -11.00 -1.36 -30.60
CA SER A 589 -10.36 -0.37 -31.48
C SER A 589 -9.30 -1.00 -32.38
N VAL A 590 -8.59 -2.02 -31.90
CA VAL A 590 -7.59 -2.78 -32.67
C VAL A 590 -8.16 -4.00 -33.41
N GLN A 591 -9.48 -4.22 -33.36
CA GLN A 591 -10.18 -5.32 -34.07
C GLN A 591 -9.72 -6.73 -33.65
N LEU A 592 -9.39 -6.92 -32.37
CA LEU A 592 -9.08 -8.23 -31.79
C LEU A 592 -10.35 -8.94 -31.28
N ASP A 593 -11.28 -9.26 -32.19
CA ASP A 593 -12.62 -9.79 -31.84
C ASP A 593 -12.59 -11.16 -31.12
N ASN A 594 -11.49 -11.91 -31.23
CA ASN A 594 -11.32 -13.21 -30.58
C ASN A 594 -10.69 -13.13 -29.18
N ALA A 595 -10.25 -11.95 -28.74
CA ALA A 595 -9.62 -11.74 -27.45
C ALA A 595 -10.65 -11.31 -26.40
N HIS A 596 -10.46 -11.75 -25.16
CA HIS A 596 -11.33 -11.39 -24.04
C HIS A 596 -10.59 -10.47 -23.05
N PRO A 597 -11.26 -9.52 -22.36
CA PRO A 597 -10.58 -8.70 -21.35
C PRO A 597 -9.87 -9.51 -20.25
N THR A 598 -10.37 -10.71 -19.92
CA THR A 598 -9.75 -11.64 -18.95
C THR A 598 -8.52 -12.38 -19.50
N ASP A 599 -8.18 -12.22 -20.77
CA ASP A 599 -6.87 -12.65 -21.27
C ASP A 599 -5.75 -11.74 -20.73
N TYR A 600 -6.09 -10.52 -20.30
CA TYR A 600 -5.16 -9.47 -19.88
C TYR A 600 -5.29 -9.07 -18.41
N LEU A 601 -6.49 -9.06 -17.83
CA LEU A 601 -6.73 -8.66 -16.42
C LEU A 601 -7.60 -9.69 -15.71
N ASN A 602 -7.08 -10.26 -14.63
CA ASN A 602 -7.81 -11.26 -13.84
C ASN A 602 -7.82 -10.91 -12.36
N PHE A 603 -9.00 -11.02 -11.74
CA PHE A 603 -9.19 -10.91 -10.30
C PHE A 603 -9.51 -12.27 -9.69
N TYR A 604 -8.84 -12.57 -8.58
CA TYR A 604 -8.99 -13.78 -7.82
C TYR A 604 -9.20 -13.45 -6.34
N CYS A 605 -9.71 -14.42 -5.59
CA CYS A 605 -9.66 -14.43 -4.14
C CYS A 605 -9.18 -15.80 -3.66
N LEU A 606 -8.93 -15.94 -2.36
CA LEU A 606 -8.48 -17.19 -1.76
C LEU A 606 -9.57 -17.79 -0.87
N GLY A 607 -9.61 -19.12 -0.82
CA GLY A 607 -10.51 -19.86 0.06
C GLY A 607 -10.00 -21.26 0.35
N ASN A 608 -10.43 -21.79 1.49
CA ASN A 608 -10.14 -23.17 1.87
C ASN A 608 -11.44 -23.92 2.12
N ARG A 609 -11.37 -25.25 1.98
CA ARG A 609 -12.47 -26.17 2.26
C ARG A 609 -11.92 -27.48 2.81
N GLN A 610 -12.36 -27.86 4.00
CA GLN A 610 -11.90 -29.06 4.72
C GLN A 610 -13.07 -30.03 4.95
N GLU A 611 -12.80 -31.33 4.82
CA GLU A 611 -13.80 -32.36 5.10
C GLU A 611 -14.08 -32.44 6.59
N ARG A 612 -15.35 -32.52 6.96
CA ARG A 612 -15.74 -32.75 8.35
C ARG A 612 -16.22 -34.18 8.54
N HIS A 613 -15.54 -34.93 9.40
CA HIS A 613 -16.11 -36.15 9.96
C HIS A 613 -17.24 -35.77 10.93
N LYS A 614 -18.48 -35.98 10.52
CA LYS A 614 -19.66 -35.76 11.38
C LYS A 614 -19.75 -36.90 12.39
N ASP A 615 -19.46 -36.63 13.66
CA ASP A 615 -20.08 -37.41 14.74
C ASP A 615 -21.55 -36.98 14.84
N GLU A 616 -22.46 -37.87 14.43
CA GLU A 616 -23.90 -37.63 14.28
C GLU A 616 -24.60 -37.12 15.56
N SER A 617 -23.95 -37.20 16.73
CA SER A 617 -24.48 -36.76 18.02
C SER A 617 -24.22 -35.28 18.37
N SER A 618 -23.65 -34.46 17.47
CA SER A 618 -23.13 -33.12 17.81
C SER A 618 -23.66 -31.94 17.00
N ARG A 619 -24.76 -32.09 16.22
CA ARG A 619 -25.43 -30.92 15.62
C ARG A 619 -25.98 -30.02 16.74
N GLN A 620 -25.36 -28.85 16.91
CA GLN A 620 -25.78 -27.84 17.88
C GLN A 620 -26.46 -26.68 17.13
N ASP A 621 -27.50 -26.07 17.71
CA ASP A 621 -28.26 -24.96 17.12
C ASP A 621 -27.42 -23.69 16.80
N MET A 622 -26.12 -23.66 17.15
CA MET A 622 -25.22 -22.51 17.02
C MET A 622 -24.16 -22.64 15.90
N ASP A 623 -24.20 -23.71 15.09
CA ASP A 623 -23.28 -23.91 13.97
C ASP A 623 -23.61 -22.97 12.80
N SER A 624 -22.62 -22.22 12.29
CA SER A 624 -22.77 -21.39 11.10
C SER A 624 -22.96 -22.21 9.82
N ALA A 625 -23.48 -21.59 8.75
CA ALA A 625 -23.51 -22.25 7.43
C ALA A 625 -22.10 -22.59 6.91
N SER A 626 -21.10 -21.76 7.24
CA SER A 626 -19.69 -22.03 6.93
C SER A 626 -19.15 -23.27 7.67
N GLU A 627 -19.61 -23.49 8.90
CA GLU A 627 -19.31 -24.68 9.71
C GLU A 627 -19.92 -25.95 9.11
N GLU A 628 -21.14 -25.87 8.58
CA GLU A 628 -21.81 -26.99 7.94
C GLU A 628 -21.12 -27.42 6.64
N HIS A 629 -20.69 -26.46 5.81
CA HIS A 629 -20.04 -26.72 4.54
C HIS A 629 -18.52 -26.94 4.63
N GLY A 630 -17.93 -26.70 5.81
CA GLY A 630 -16.50 -26.83 6.08
C GLY A 630 -15.64 -25.89 5.23
N ARG A 631 -16.13 -24.67 4.95
CA ARG A 631 -15.45 -23.72 4.04
C ARG A 631 -15.39 -22.31 4.62
N PHE A 632 -14.33 -21.58 4.28
CA PHE A 632 -14.24 -20.14 4.55
C PHE A 632 -13.26 -19.46 3.60
N MET A 633 -13.30 -18.14 3.49
CA MET A 633 -12.28 -17.42 2.72
C MET A 633 -10.95 -17.47 3.47
N ILE A 634 -9.84 -17.53 2.73
CA ILE A 634 -8.53 -17.19 3.25
C ILE A 634 -8.40 -15.69 3.07
N TYR A 635 -8.19 -14.96 4.16
CA TYR A 635 -8.19 -13.51 4.13
C TYR A 635 -6.86 -12.99 3.60
N VAL A 636 -6.91 -12.42 2.40
CA VAL A 636 -5.76 -11.76 1.77
C VAL A 636 -5.57 -10.41 2.44
N HIS A 637 -4.64 -10.35 3.38
CA HIS A 637 -4.20 -9.12 4.02
C HIS A 637 -2.90 -8.57 3.41
N SER A 638 -2.29 -9.29 2.46
CA SER A 638 -1.13 -8.86 1.68
C SER A 638 -1.23 -7.41 1.20
N LYS A 639 -0.06 -6.75 1.07
CA LYS A 639 0.09 -5.49 0.31
C LYS A 639 1.38 -5.54 -0.49
N GLY A 640 1.35 -6.27 -1.61
CA GLY A 640 2.51 -6.47 -2.46
C GLY A 640 2.23 -6.39 -3.96
N MET A 641 3.27 -6.12 -4.72
CA MET A 641 3.27 -6.14 -6.18
C MET A 641 4.61 -6.69 -6.69
N ILE A 642 4.54 -7.67 -7.59
CA ILE A 642 5.68 -8.21 -8.34
C ILE A 642 5.53 -7.76 -9.79
N VAL A 643 6.61 -7.24 -10.37
CA VAL A 643 6.66 -6.78 -11.75
C VAL A 643 7.74 -7.57 -12.48
N ASP A 644 7.33 -8.25 -13.55
CA ASP A 644 8.22 -8.92 -14.51
C ASP A 644 9.22 -9.94 -13.91
N ASP A 645 8.96 -10.44 -12.69
CA ASP A 645 9.87 -11.28 -11.89
C ASP A 645 11.26 -10.65 -11.60
N GLU A 646 11.40 -9.33 -11.75
CA GLU A 646 12.64 -8.60 -11.47
C GLU A 646 12.51 -7.57 -10.33
N TYR A 647 11.30 -7.05 -10.09
CA TYR A 647 11.07 -6.02 -9.08
C TYR A 647 9.89 -6.36 -8.17
N VAL A 648 10.04 -6.07 -6.88
CA VAL A 648 9.01 -6.33 -5.87
C VAL A 648 8.78 -5.07 -5.04
N ILE A 649 7.50 -4.78 -4.75
CA ILE A 649 7.07 -3.83 -3.72
C ILE A 649 6.35 -4.60 -2.62
N ILE A 650 6.74 -4.43 -1.36
CA ILE A 650 6.07 -5.00 -0.17
C ILE A 650 5.96 -3.93 0.91
N GLY A 651 4.83 -3.87 1.61
CA GLY A 651 4.66 -2.92 2.70
C GLY A 651 3.33 -3.04 3.42
N SER A 652 2.89 -1.92 4.00
CA SER A 652 1.61 -1.82 4.72
C SER A 652 0.48 -1.16 3.91
N ALA A 653 0.81 -0.56 2.76
CA ALA A 653 -0.09 0.30 1.99
C ALA A 653 -1.06 -0.47 1.09
N ASN A 654 -2.36 -0.31 1.35
CA ASN A 654 -3.41 -0.86 0.51
C ASN A 654 -3.59 -0.07 -0.79
N ILE A 655 -4.17 -0.69 -1.84
CA ILE A 655 -4.58 0.05 -3.05
C ILE A 655 -5.95 0.70 -2.77
N ASN A 656 -5.89 1.79 -2.03
CA ASN A 656 -6.99 2.70 -1.73
C ASN A 656 -6.44 4.11 -1.46
N GLU A 657 -7.32 5.10 -1.35
CA GLU A 657 -6.92 6.48 -1.10
C GLU A 657 -6.35 6.69 0.30
N ARG A 658 -6.86 5.95 1.29
CA ARG A 658 -6.38 5.97 2.67
C ARG A 658 -4.87 5.71 2.78
N SER A 659 -4.35 4.76 2.03
CA SER A 659 -2.93 4.40 2.04
C SER A 659 -2.11 5.17 1.00
N MET A 660 -2.67 5.53 -0.16
CA MET A 660 -1.92 6.13 -1.27
C MET A 660 -1.80 7.67 -1.22
N ALA A 661 -2.66 8.36 -0.47
CA ALA A 661 -2.73 9.82 -0.49
C ALA A 661 -1.57 10.54 0.23
N GLY A 662 -0.86 9.87 1.15
CA GLY A 662 0.23 10.46 1.95
C GLY A 662 -0.21 11.25 3.18
N TYR A 663 -1.41 11.86 3.17
CA TYR A 663 -1.93 12.71 4.27
C TYR A 663 -3.09 12.07 5.06
N ARG A 664 -3.38 10.79 4.82
CA ARG A 664 -4.43 10.02 5.53
C ARG A 664 -3.76 9.07 6.53
N ASP A 665 -3.66 7.78 6.22
CA ASP A 665 -2.96 6.84 7.10
C ASP A 665 -1.46 6.90 6.85
N THR A 666 -0.68 6.68 7.92
CA THR A 666 0.77 6.55 7.76
C THR A 666 1.13 5.14 7.33
N GLU A 667 1.82 5.00 6.22
CA GLU A 667 2.22 3.71 5.63
C GLU A 667 3.73 3.67 5.36
N ILE A 668 4.27 2.47 5.18
CA ILE A 668 5.66 2.23 4.78
C ILE A 668 5.68 1.05 3.80
N ALA A 669 6.56 1.12 2.80
CA ALA A 669 6.83 0.04 1.89
C ALA A 669 8.31 0.05 1.50
N THR A 670 8.78 -1.05 0.95
CA THR A 670 10.03 -1.10 0.22
C THR A 670 9.77 -1.50 -1.21
N GLY A 671 10.58 -1.01 -2.14
CA GLY A 671 10.73 -1.62 -3.46
C GLY A 671 12.18 -1.99 -3.70
N ALA A 672 12.38 -3.14 -4.33
CA ALA A 672 13.70 -3.72 -4.48
C ALA A 672 13.82 -4.62 -5.72
N TYR A 673 15.05 -4.77 -6.19
CA TYR A 673 15.44 -5.71 -7.23
C TYR A 673 16.86 -6.24 -6.98
N GLN A 674 17.18 -7.36 -7.62
CA GLN A 674 18.55 -7.87 -7.70
C GLN A 674 19.15 -7.43 -9.05
N PRO A 675 20.26 -6.65 -9.09
CA PRO A 675 20.76 -6.07 -10.33
C PRO A 675 21.16 -7.12 -11.38
N TYR A 676 21.67 -8.28 -10.96
CA TYR A 676 22.04 -9.38 -11.86
C TYR A 676 20.85 -10.18 -12.42
N TYR A 677 19.67 -10.03 -11.82
CA TYR A 677 18.45 -10.72 -12.22
C TYR A 677 17.40 -9.72 -12.73
N THR A 678 17.76 -8.99 -13.79
CA THR A 678 16.86 -8.09 -14.53
C THR A 678 16.80 -8.46 -16.00
N TRP A 679 15.68 -8.16 -16.66
CA TRP A 679 15.53 -8.32 -18.11
C TRP A 679 16.56 -7.49 -18.88
N THR A 680 16.92 -6.32 -18.37
CA THR A 680 17.91 -5.41 -18.99
C THR A 680 19.30 -6.04 -19.05
N ASN A 681 19.75 -6.65 -17.94
CA ASN A 681 21.09 -7.24 -17.88
C ASN A 681 21.13 -8.62 -18.52
N LYS A 682 20.05 -9.40 -18.43
CA LYS A 682 20.03 -10.79 -18.90
C LYS A 682 19.56 -10.96 -20.34
N ASN A 683 18.69 -10.09 -20.85
CA ASN A 683 17.96 -10.28 -22.10
C ASN A 683 17.11 -11.57 -22.17
N GLU A 684 16.85 -12.20 -21.02
CA GLU A 684 16.02 -13.40 -20.84
C GLU A 684 15.28 -13.30 -19.50
N HIS A 685 14.37 -14.24 -19.22
CA HIS A 685 13.53 -14.23 -18.03
C HIS A 685 14.39 -14.34 -16.75
N PRO A 686 14.43 -13.31 -15.88
CA PRO A 686 15.16 -13.38 -14.63
C PRO A 686 14.55 -14.41 -13.68
N CYS A 687 15.36 -15.40 -13.27
CA CYS A 687 14.95 -16.47 -12.36
C CYS A 687 15.67 -16.38 -11.00
N GLY A 688 15.74 -15.18 -10.43
CA GLY A 688 16.31 -14.89 -9.10
C GLY A 688 15.31 -15.05 -7.95
N GLN A 689 15.57 -14.39 -6.83
CA GLN A 689 14.74 -14.47 -5.61
C GLN A 689 13.31 -13.95 -5.81
N VAL A 690 13.11 -12.91 -6.63
CA VAL A 690 11.76 -12.39 -6.95
C VAL A 690 10.93 -13.43 -7.69
N TYR A 691 11.50 -14.08 -8.71
CA TYR A 691 10.91 -15.23 -9.39
C TYR A 691 10.61 -16.39 -8.42
N GLY A 692 11.59 -16.74 -7.56
CA GLY A 692 11.43 -17.80 -6.57
C GLY A 692 10.27 -17.55 -5.62
N TYR A 693 10.16 -16.32 -5.12
CA TYR A 693 9.08 -15.87 -4.25
C TYR A 693 7.72 -15.93 -4.95
N ARG A 694 7.63 -15.44 -6.19
CA ARG A 694 6.39 -15.49 -6.99
C ARG A 694 5.98 -16.94 -7.31
N MET A 695 6.93 -17.83 -7.59
CA MET A 695 6.67 -19.27 -7.77
C MET A 695 6.16 -19.91 -6.47
N SER A 696 6.71 -19.52 -5.31
CA SER A 696 6.31 -20.03 -3.99
C SER A 696 4.88 -19.64 -3.63
N ILE A 697 4.53 -18.37 -3.82
CA ILE A 697 3.16 -17.88 -3.64
C ILE A 697 2.19 -18.62 -4.58
N TRP A 698 2.59 -18.80 -5.84
CA TRP A 698 1.75 -19.52 -6.81
C TRP A 698 1.65 -21.01 -6.50
N ALA A 699 2.68 -21.62 -5.91
CA ALA A 699 2.62 -23.01 -5.47
C ALA A 699 1.61 -23.21 -4.33
N GLU A 700 1.53 -22.26 -3.39
CA GLU A 700 0.46 -22.21 -2.39
C GLU A 700 -0.92 -22.06 -3.05
N HIS A 701 -1.10 -20.98 -3.83
CA HIS A 701 -2.43 -20.63 -4.36
C HIS A 701 -2.97 -21.63 -5.36
N ILE A 702 -2.12 -22.16 -6.23
CA ILE A 702 -2.52 -23.06 -7.32
C ILE A 702 -2.38 -24.53 -6.90
N GLY A 703 -1.63 -24.81 -5.83
CA GLY A 703 -1.38 -26.14 -5.27
C GLY A 703 -0.40 -27.01 -6.06
N ARG A 704 0.05 -26.58 -7.24
CA ARG A 704 0.98 -27.32 -8.13
C ARG A 704 1.81 -26.39 -8.98
N ILE A 705 3.06 -26.82 -9.27
CA ILE A 705 3.94 -26.15 -10.21
C ILE A 705 3.86 -26.83 -11.59
N GLU A 706 3.27 -26.14 -12.56
CA GLU A 706 3.23 -26.56 -13.97
C GLU A 706 4.25 -25.76 -14.81
N SER A 707 4.64 -26.28 -15.98
CA SER A 707 5.62 -25.58 -16.83
C SER A 707 5.13 -24.21 -17.31
N CYS A 708 3.83 -24.06 -17.61
CA CYS A 708 3.25 -22.81 -18.10
C CYS A 708 3.29 -21.68 -17.07
N ILE A 709 3.30 -21.99 -15.76
CA ILE A 709 3.27 -20.95 -14.72
C ILE A 709 4.61 -20.23 -14.57
N LYS A 710 5.68 -20.79 -15.12
CA LYS A 710 6.98 -20.14 -15.23
C LYS A 710 6.98 -18.96 -16.20
N GLU A 711 5.96 -18.84 -17.06
CA GLU A 711 5.82 -17.75 -18.01
C GLU A 711 4.48 -17.01 -17.80
N PRO A 712 4.36 -16.16 -16.77
CA PRO A 712 3.10 -15.50 -16.40
C PRO A 712 2.52 -14.61 -17.49
N LYS A 713 3.36 -14.08 -18.39
CA LYS A 713 2.86 -13.30 -19.53
C LYS A 713 2.08 -14.17 -20.52
N ASN A 714 2.32 -15.48 -20.62
CA ASN A 714 1.73 -16.28 -21.70
C ASN A 714 0.23 -16.51 -21.51
N LEU A 715 -0.52 -16.56 -22.62
CA LEU A 715 -1.96 -16.83 -22.58
C LEU A 715 -2.29 -18.24 -22.04
N GLU A 716 -1.40 -19.20 -22.29
CA GLU A 716 -1.50 -20.55 -21.73
C GLU A 716 -1.52 -20.53 -20.19
N CYS A 717 -0.61 -19.75 -19.58
CA CYS A 717 -0.56 -19.56 -18.13
C CYS A 717 -1.88 -18.96 -17.61
N VAL A 718 -2.36 -17.88 -18.22
CA VAL A 718 -3.64 -17.26 -17.86
C VAL A 718 -4.79 -18.25 -17.92
N LYS A 719 -4.91 -18.99 -19.02
CA LYS A 719 -5.99 -19.98 -19.20
C LYS A 719 -5.88 -21.11 -18.19
N TYR A 720 -4.67 -21.55 -17.85
CA TYR A 720 -4.46 -22.57 -16.83
C TYR A 720 -4.94 -22.09 -15.45
N ILE A 721 -4.50 -20.90 -15.03
CA ILE A 721 -4.87 -20.33 -13.72
C ILE A 721 -6.37 -20.07 -13.66
N ASN A 722 -6.96 -19.46 -14.69
CA ASN A 722 -8.41 -19.24 -14.76
C ASN A 722 -9.20 -20.54 -14.66
N ARG A 723 -8.75 -21.60 -15.32
CA ARG A 723 -9.41 -22.92 -15.24
C ARG A 723 -9.36 -23.50 -13.82
N VAL A 724 -8.21 -23.42 -13.14
CA VAL A 724 -8.07 -23.88 -11.75
C VAL A 724 -8.97 -23.06 -10.82
N ALA A 725 -8.94 -21.73 -10.96
CA ALA A 725 -9.74 -20.81 -10.15
C ALA A 725 -11.26 -21.02 -10.35
N GLU A 726 -11.70 -21.30 -11.57
CA GLU A 726 -13.09 -21.61 -11.90
C GLU A 726 -13.55 -22.98 -11.37
N ASP A 727 -12.71 -24.00 -11.51
CA ASP A 727 -12.99 -25.33 -10.95
C ASP A 727 -13.05 -25.28 -9.42
N ASN A 728 -12.09 -24.60 -8.79
CA ASN A 728 -12.10 -24.39 -7.35
C ASN A 728 -13.31 -23.57 -6.90
N TRP A 729 -13.76 -22.54 -7.63
CA TRP A 729 -14.98 -21.80 -7.26
C TRP A 729 -16.21 -22.71 -7.27
N LYS A 730 -16.36 -23.57 -8.29
CA LYS A 730 -17.46 -24.55 -8.36
C LYS A 730 -17.41 -25.53 -7.18
N LYS A 731 -16.23 -26.06 -6.89
CA LYS A 731 -16.01 -26.96 -5.74
C LYS A 731 -16.18 -26.26 -4.40
N TYR A 732 -15.80 -24.99 -4.29
CA TYR A 732 -15.95 -24.21 -3.07
C TYR A 732 -17.42 -23.95 -2.77
N THR A 733 -18.22 -23.61 -3.79
CA THR A 733 -19.64 -23.28 -3.65
C THR A 733 -20.60 -24.48 -3.63
N ALA A 734 -20.16 -25.67 -4.04
CA ALA A 734 -20.96 -26.90 -4.06
C ALA A 734 -21.48 -27.33 -2.67
N GLU A 735 -22.68 -27.90 -2.62
CA GLU A 735 -23.27 -28.46 -1.39
C GLU A 735 -22.42 -29.61 -0.84
N GLN A 736 -22.04 -30.57 -1.70
CA GLN A 736 -21.20 -31.69 -1.32
C GLN A 736 -19.72 -31.29 -1.25
N TYR A 737 -18.99 -31.90 -0.32
CA TYR A 737 -17.56 -31.68 -0.17
C TYR A 737 -16.77 -32.28 -1.34
N SER A 738 -15.79 -31.51 -1.81
CA SER A 738 -14.75 -31.98 -2.71
C SER A 738 -13.47 -31.17 -2.45
N PRO A 739 -12.28 -31.78 -2.47
CA PRO A 739 -11.04 -31.07 -2.22
C PRO A 739 -10.75 -30.05 -3.34
N LEU A 740 -10.24 -28.88 -2.93
CA LEU A 740 -9.76 -27.84 -3.84
C LEU A 740 -8.35 -28.19 -4.35
N GLN A 741 -7.96 -27.62 -5.49
CA GLN A 741 -6.57 -27.62 -5.92
C GLN A 741 -5.90 -26.31 -5.50
N GLY A 742 -5.14 -26.32 -4.41
CA GLY A 742 -4.66 -25.09 -3.79
C GLY A 742 -5.81 -24.25 -3.22
N HIS A 743 -5.65 -22.94 -3.26
CA HIS A 743 -6.54 -21.98 -2.59
C HIS A 743 -7.16 -20.92 -3.51
N ILE A 744 -6.69 -20.82 -4.75
CA ILE A 744 -7.12 -19.78 -5.68
C ILE A 744 -8.57 -20.03 -6.14
N LEU A 745 -9.38 -18.98 -6.03
CA LEU A 745 -10.76 -18.94 -6.46
C LEU A 745 -10.94 -17.82 -7.49
N LYS A 746 -11.80 -18.05 -8.48
CA LYS A 746 -12.26 -16.95 -9.34
C LYS A 746 -12.95 -15.92 -8.46
N TYR A 747 -12.58 -14.65 -8.55
CA TYR A 747 -13.37 -13.61 -7.88
C TYR A 747 -14.81 -13.67 -8.44
N PRO A 748 -15.87 -13.60 -7.62
CA PRO A 748 -17.23 -14.00 -8.02
C PRO A 748 -17.96 -13.01 -8.93
N VAL A 749 -17.29 -12.56 -9.98
CA VAL A 749 -17.79 -11.68 -11.04
C VAL A 749 -17.65 -12.32 -12.41
N GLU A 750 -18.64 -12.03 -13.26
CA GLU A 750 -18.63 -12.31 -14.69
C GLU A 750 -18.26 -11.03 -15.44
N ILE A 751 -17.34 -11.18 -16.40
CA ILE A 751 -16.90 -10.10 -17.29
C ILE A 751 -17.32 -10.48 -18.71
N ASP A 752 -18.04 -9.60 -19.41
CA ASP A 752 -18.37 -9.82 -20.81
C ASP A 752 -17.35 -9.17 -21.77
N ALA A 753 -17.48 -9.45 -23.06
CA ALA A 753 -16.60 -8.92 -24.11
C ALA A 753 -16.64 -7.38 -24.23
N TYR A 754 -17.64 -6.70 -23.65
CA TYR A 754 -17.75 -5.24 -23.62
C TYR A 754 -17.19 -4.63 -22.33
N GLY A 755 -16.62 -5.47 -21.45
CA GLY A 755 -16.06 -5.06 -20.17
C GLY A 755 -17.10 -4.73 -19.11
N ASN A 756 -18.34 -5.20 -19.25
CA ASN A 756 -19.33 -5.07 -18.18
C ASN A 756 -19.05 -6.10 -17.08
N VAL A 757 -19.09 -5.64 -15.84
CA VAL A 757 -18.90 -6.46 -14.65
C VAL A 757 -20.25 -6.74 -13.99
N LYS A 758 -20.59 -8.01 -13.82
CA LYS A 758 -21.79 -8.49 -13.11
C LYS A 758 -21.39 -9.53 -12.07
N PRO A 759 -22.20 -9.80 -11.04
CA PRO A 759 -21.99 -10.98 -10.20
C PRO A 759 -22.07 -12.26 -11.06
N LEU A 760 -21.36 -13.32 -10.66
CA LEU A 760 -21.54 -14.62 -11.29
C LEU A 760 -23.02 -15.06 -11.21
N PRO A 761 -23.60 -15.67 -12.26
CA PRO A 761 -24.97 -16.16 -12.22
C PRO A 761 -25.23 -17.08 -11.02
N GLY A 762 -26.27 -16.79 -10.23
CA GLY A 762 -26.60 -17.53 -9.00
C GLY A 762 -25.78 -17.15 -7.76
N HIS A 763 -24.80 -16.25 -7.89
CA HIS A 763 -23.90 -15.83 -6.81
C HIS A 763 -23.92 -14.30 -6.62
N GLU A 764 -25.12 -13.72 -6.52
CA GLU A 764 -25.28 -12.29 -6.20
C GLU A 764 -24.78 -11.94 -4.80
N PHE A 765 -24.76 -12.93 -3.91
CA PHE A 765 -24.31 -12.84 -2.53
C PHE A 765 -23.15 -13.82 -2.27
N PHE A 766 -22.28 -13.50 -1.30
CA PHE A 766 -21.24 -14.43 -0.90
C PHE A 766 -21.82 -15.69 -0.24
N PRO A 767 -21.23 -16.88 -0.48
CA PRO A 767 -21.70 -18.13 0.10
C PRO A 767 -21.65 -18.09 1.62
N ASP A 768 -22.66 -18.67 2.28
CA ASP A 768 -22.83 -18.84 3.74
C ASP A 768 -23.05 -17.55 4.56
N VAL A 769 -22.33 -16.47 4.24
CA VAL A 769 -22.30 -15.24 5.04
C VAL A 769 -23.18 -14.11 4.48
N GLY A 770 -23.58 -14.21 3.21
CA GLY A 770 -24.38 -13.20 2.51
C GLY A 770 -23.60 -11.92 2.18
N GLY A 771 -24.32 -10.81 1.96
CA GLY A 771 -23.74 -9.56 1.47
C GLY A 771 -23.52 -9.60 -0.05
N LYS A 772 -23.85 -8.50 -0.75
CA LYS A 772 -23.77 -8.48 -2.23
C LYS A 772 -22.32 -8.43 -2.68
N VAL A 773 -21.98 -9.22 -3.70
CA VAL A 773 -20.61 -9.30 -4.27
C VAL A 773 -20.14 -7.94 -4.80
N LEU A 774 -21.00 -7.23 -5.54
CA LEU A 774 -20.69 -5.89 -6.06
C LEU A 774 -21.04 -4.75 -5.09
N GLY A 775 -21.36 -5.08 -3.84
CA GLY A 775 -21.67 -4.11 -2.80
C GLY A 775 -22.93 -3.29 -3.04
N ASN A 776 -23.13 -2.30 -2.17
CA ASN A 776 -24.10 -1.21 -2.34
C ASN A 776 -23.52 0.07 -1.70
N PRO A 777 -23.79 1.26 -2.25
CA PRO A 777 -23.38 2.51 -1.64
C PRO A 777 -24.06 2.71 -0.28
N CYS A 778 -23.33 3.22 0.71
CA CYS A 778 -23.89 3.56 2.01
C CYS A 778 -24.16 5.08 2.09
N MET A 779 -25.43 5.51 2.10
CA MET A 779 -25.76 6.94 2.14
C MET A 779 -25.32 7.65 3.44
N MET A 780 -25.03 6.89 4.50
CA MET A 780 -24.75 7.41 5.84
C MET A 780 -23.25 7.54 6.15
N LEU A 781 -22.37 6.99 5.32
CA LEU A 781 -20.92 7.04 5.53
C LEU A 781 -20.27 8.15 4.69
N PRO A 782 -19.48 9.04 5.31
CA PRO A 782 -18.60 9.93 4.57
C PRO A 782 -17.65 9.12 3.67
N LYS A 783 -17.66 9.40 2.36
CA LYS A 783 -16.88 8.65 1.37
C LYS A 783 -15.39 8.60 1.68
N ASN A 784 -14.83 9.66 2.27
CA ASN A 784 -13.43 9.71 2.70
C ASN A 784 -13.04 8.66 3.76
N LEU A 785 -14.02 8.01 4.43
CA LEU A 785 -13.75 6.93 5.37
C LEU A 785 -13.64 5.55 4.70
N SER A 786 -14.31 5.37 3.55
CA SER A 786 -14.39 4.09 2.81
C SER A 786 -13.57 4.07 1.51
N THR A 787 -13.07 5.23 1.04
CA THR A 787 -12.15 5.36 -0.11
C THR A 787 -10.69 5.24 0.24
#